data_AF-A0A3R8U9Q0-F1
#
_entry.id   AF-A0A3R8U9Q0-F1
#
_cell.length_a   1.000
_cell.length_b   1.000
_cell.length_c   1.000
_cell.angle_alpha   90.00
_cell.angle_beta   90.00
_cell.angle_gamma   90.00
#
_symmetry.space_group_name_H-M   'P 1'
#
loop_
_entity.id
_entity.type
_entity.pdbx_description
1 polymer ?
#
loop_
_entity_poly.entity_id
_entity_poly.type
_entity_poly.pdbx_seq_one_letter_code
_entity_poly.pdbx_strand_id
1 'polypeptide(L)'
;MSLRTNLRKILPSISITEQEALDAGDVWLEGSIYQGKPDFAALRAVPEAKLSTEEQAFLDGPVKELMGMIDDSEIQNGKHLPEHVLEFLKKERFFSLIIPKEYGGLEFSPYANSTIVGTIATKSSAVAVTVMVPNSLGPGELLLHYGTKEQQAHYLPRLANGRDIPCFALTSPEAGSDAGGIPDQGIVTKGVHNGEEVLGLEITWDKRYITLAPIATVLGLAFKVLDPEGLLGGKKELGITCALIPHDHPGVQLGNRHDPMGIRFYNGTTRGEKVFIPMDFIIGGKKNIGRGWQMLVSCLGAGRGISLPALGVSTSQVALKSASEYAAVREQFGLSIGQFEGIQEKLADIAGKAYLQEAMRVLTTEGLGMGLKPSVVTAIAKYHMTETGRDVLDSAMDILAGKAIQNGPQNTLASGYVAQPIAITVEGANILTRNLMIFGQGVMRCHPYLQSMVESIHSEDKDADSKFRGILTKTVSYSVANSLRAFKYGVMPFTADAKSSLPEVREYEKAAHRLAAKLAVYADFSLLVLGGKLKQAEMLSARLGDVMSYLYAAMASIKYYEQKVAVSEREQAAPYFHYATRYALTSAEEALHKFLDNFPASGTRKFMRVITMQFSGKQMPKINDDMVRELAAAAQMDTPFKAQLTHLVKPTAGDGHDINEQAYKAKMGCLDLLVKVKKAVRRREIQPGVRFEQTLDNALVANLINEEEYAKLVDYNRKREKAIRVDEFDFDLNLLNEETAKEAAKQAVNE
;
A
#
# COMPACT_ATOMS: atom_id res chain seq x y z
N MET A 1 48.69 1.05 13.92
CA MET A 1 47.56 0.49 13.13
C MET A 1 46.68 1.66 12.72
N SER A 2 46.30 1.79 11.44
CA SER A 2 45.51 2.96 11.00
C SER A 2 44.08 2.88 11.56
N LEU A 3 43.42 4.03 11.72
CA LEU A 3 42.01 4.10 12.18
C LEU A 3 41.10 3.23 11.29
N ARG A 4 41.40 3.19 9.98
CA ARG A 4 40.74 2.33 8.97
C ARG A 4 40.91 0.85 9.29
N THR A 5 42.13 0.40 9.60
CA THR A 5 42.42 -1.00 9.94
C THR A 5 41.73 -1.44 11.24
N ASN A 6 41.58 -0.53 12.21
CA ASN A 6 40.84 -0.80 13.44
C ASN A 6 39.33 -0.91 13.18
N LEU A 7 38.77 -0.03 12.35
CA LEU A 7 37.35 -0.08 11.98
C LEU A 7 36.99 -1.31 11.13
N ARG A 8 37.90 -1.77 10.25
CA ARG A 8 37.73 -3.02 9.47
C ARG A 8 37.57 -4.25 10.36
N LYS A 9 38.09 -4.24 11.60
CA LYS A 9 37.93 -5.35 12.56
C LYS A 9 36.59 -5.30 13.32
N ILE A 10 35.90 -4.18 13.32
CA ILE A 10 34.71 -3.91 14.14
C ILE A 10 33.43 -3.90 13.28
N LEU A 11 33.54 -3.47 12.03
CA LEU A 11 32.41 -3.46 11.09
C LEU A 11 32.26 -4.85 10.44
N PRO A 12 31.06 -5.44 10.44
CA PRO A 12 30.82 -6.68 9.74
C PRO A 12 30.98 -6.48 8.23
N SER A 13 31.47 -7.51 7.53
CA SER A 13 31.49 -7.55 6.08
C SER A 13 30.06 -7.57 5.53
N ILE A 14 29.76 -6.70 4.57
CA ILE A 14 28.48 -6.73 3.84
C ILE A 14 28.43 -8.03 3.02
N SER A 15 27.36 -8.82 3.17
CA SER A 15 27.17 -10.04 2.36
C SER A 15 26.92 -9.68 0.90
N ILE A 16 27.24 -10.57 -0.04
CA ILE A 16 26.99 -10.33 -1.49
C ILE A 16 25.51 -10.03 -1.74
N THR A 17 24.61 -10.78 -1.11
CA THR A 17 23.16 -10.57 -1.19
C THR A 17 22.71 -9.22 -0.64
N GLU A 18 23.39 -8.71 0.39
CA GLU A 18 23.11 -7.39 0.95
C GLU A 18 23.67 -6.28 0.08
N GLN A 19 24.85 -6.46 -0.50
CA GLN A 19 25.44 -5.52 -1.44
C GLN A 19 24.58 -5.40 -2.70
N GLU A 20 24.13 -6.51 -3.28
CA GLU A 20 23.23 -6.50 -4.44
C GLU A 20 21.91 -5.79 -4.14
N ALA A 21 21.37 -5.92 -2.92
CA ALA A 21 20.18 -5.18 -2.51
C ALA A 21 20.45 -3.68 -2.30
N LEU A 22 21.64 -3.30 -1.83
CA LEU A 22 22.05 -1.90 -1.68
C LEU A 22 22.37 -1.23 -3.01
N ASP A 23 22.87 -1.97 -3.98
CA ASP A 23 23.20 -1.47 -5.32
C ASP A 23 21.95 -1.41 -6.22
N ALA A 24 20.90 -2.16 -5.91
CA ALA A 24 19.65 -2.18 -6.67
C ALA A 24 18.74 -0.98 -6.33
N GLY A 25 18.39 -0.18 -7.34
CA GLY A 25 17.42 0.91 -7.25
C GLY A 25 18.04 2.31 -7.16
N ASP A 26 17.21 3.35 -7.08
CA ASP A 26 17.62 4.76 -7.05
C ASP A 26 17.47 5.39 -5.65
N VAL A 27 18.09 6.56 -5.45
CA VAL A 27 17.81 7.47 -4.33
C VAL A 27 17.04 8.67 -4.88
N TRP A 28 15.93 9.04 -4.26
CA TRP A 28 15.04 10.09 -4.74
C TRP A 28 14.81 11.17 -3.66
N LEU A 29 13.55 11.53 -3.39
CA LEU A 29 13.18 12.61 -2.46
C LEU A 29 13.57 12.29 -1.01
N GLU A 30 13.55 11.02 -0.63
CA GLU A 30 13.94 10.54 0.70
C GLU A 30 15.40 10.85 1.03
N GLY A 31 16.27 10.92 0.02
CA GLY A 31 17.65 11.35 0.19
C GLY A 31 17.75 12.76 0.79
N SER A 32 16.93 13.69 0.30
CA SER A 32 16.90 15.07 0.77
C SER A 32 16.34 15.19 2.21
N ILE A 33 15.35 14.36 2.56
CA ILE A 33 14.79 14.25 3.91
C ILE A 33 15.89 13.80 4.88
N TYR A 34 16.58 12.71 4.53
CA TYR A 34 17.67 12.17 5.35
C TYR A 34 18.78 13.21 5.57
N GLN A 35 19.09 14.00 4.53
CA GLN A 35 20.10 15.05 4.61
C GLN A 35 19.66 16.29 5.41
N GLY A 36 18.45 16.28 5.95
CA GLY A 36 17.88 17.37 6.73
C GLY A 36 17.56 18.61 5.91
N LYS A 37 17.34 18.46 4.59
CA LYS A 37 16.90 19.50 3.67
C LYS A 37 15.89 18.91 2.67
N PRO A 38 14.65 18.62 3.09
CA PRO A 38 13.61 18.16 2.17
C PRO A 38 13.55 19.06 0.94
N ASP A 39 13.68 18.47 -0.26
CA ASP A 39 13.74 19.23 -1.50
C ASP A 39 12.33 19.43 -2.09
N PHE A 40 11.69 20.51 -1.64
CA PHE A 40 10.38 20.91 -2.14
C PHE A 40 10.40 21.49 -3.56
N ALA A 41 11.57 21.83 -4.12
CA ALA A 41 11.67 22.24 -5.51
C ALA A 41 11.68 21.00 -6.42
N ALA A 42 12.47 19.99 -6.08
CA ALA A 42 12.43 18.69 -6.74
C ALA A 42 11.04 18.05 -6.66
N LEU A 43 10.39 18.11 -5.48
CA LEU A 43 9.02 17.62 -5.30
C LEU A 43 8.03 18.24 -6.30
N ARG A 44 8.11 19.56 -6.51
CA ARG A 44 7.22 20.27 -7.45
C ARG A 44 7.56 20.02 -8.91
N ALA A 45 8.80 19.65 -9.21
CA ALA A 45 9.24 19.31 -10.55
C ALA A 45 8.80 17.90 -10.99
N VAL A 46 8.33 17.06 -10.07
CA VAL A 46 7.79 15.73 -10.37
C VAL A 46 6.54 15.88 -11.26
N PRO A 47 6.52 15.28 -12.47
CA PRO A 47 5.39 15.34 -13.37
C PRO A 47 4.12 14.82 -12.72
N GLU A 48 3.00 15.45 -13.07
CA GLU A 48 1.70 15.06 -12.58
C GLU A 48 1.25 13.73 -13.18
N ALA A 49 0.88 12.74 -12.37
CA ALA A 49 0.36 11.47 -12.87
C ALA A 49 -0.99 11.68 -13.57
N LYS A 50 -1.07 11.30 -14.85
CA LYS A 50 -2.30 11.36 -15.64
C LYS A 50 -2.52 10.04 -16.35
N LEU A 51 -3.77 9.62 -16.39
CA LEU A 51 -4.19 8.51 -17.24
C LEU A 51 -4.16 9.00 -18.68
N SER A 52 -3.50 8.25 -19.55
CA SER A 52 -3.64 8.40 -21.00
C SER A 52 -5.07 8.06 -21.44
N THR A 53 -5.43 8.45 -22.67
CA THR A 53 -6.74 8.16 -23.25
C THR A 53 -7.05 6.66 -23.25
N GLU A 54 -6.05 5.81 -23.52
CA GLU A 54 -6.23 4.36 -23.54
C GLU A 54 -6.40 3.78 -22.14
N GLU A 55 -5.62 4.23 -21.15
CA GLU A 55 -5.77 3.80 -19.76
C GLU A 55 -7.12 4.22 -19.17
N GLN A 56 -7.58 5.44 -19.49
CA GLN A 56 -8.91 5.92 -19.11
C GLN A 56 -10.00 5.10 -19.79
N ALA A 57 -9.87 4.80 -21.09
CA ALA A 57 -10.81 3.94 -21.80
C ALA A 57 -10.87 2.52 -21.22
N PHE A 58 -9.74 1.99 -20.73
CA PHE A 58 -9.70 0.69 -20.05
C PHE A 58 -10.46 0.72 -18.72
N LEU A 59 -10.31 1.80 -17.94
CA LEU A 59 -11.07 2.01 -16.71
C LEU A 59 -12.58 2.16 -16.96
N ASP A 60 -12.96 2.91 -18.00
CA ASP A 60 -14.36 3.21 -18.31
C ASP A 60 -15.08 2.05 -19.04
N GLY A 61 -14.33 1.14 -19.66
CA GLY A 61 -14.83 -0.06 -20.34
C GLY A 61 -14.54 -1.34 -19.55
N PRO A 62 -13.46 -2.08 -19.86
CA PRO A 62 -13.12 -3.36 -19.22
C PRO A 62 -13.20 -3.39 -17.69
N VAL A 63 -12.66 -2.38 -16.99
CA VAL A 63 -12.72 -2.35 -15.51
C VAL A 63 -14.15 -2.15 -15.05
N LYS A 64 -14.91 -1.23 -15.64
CA LYS A 64 -16.32 -1.02 -15.31
C LYS A 64 -17.17 -2.27 -15.54
N GLU A 65 -16.94 -2.99 -16.63
CA GLU A 65 -17.61 -4.26 -16.93
C GLU A 65 -17.23 -5.33 -15.89
N LEU A 66 -15.95 -5.50 -15.59
CA LEU A 66 -15.49 -6.40 -14.53
C LEU A 66 -16.13 -6.06 -13.18
N MET A 67 -16.19 -4.78 -12.81
CA MET A 67 -16.84 -4.37 -11.57
C MET A 67 -18.31 -4.79 -11.55
N GLY A 68 -19.03 -4.76 -12.68
CA GLY A 68 -20.40 -5.26 -12.79
C GLY A 68 -20.53 -6.78 -12.70
N MET A 69 -19.49 -7.53 -13.06
CA MET A 69 -19.47 -9.00 -13.01
C MET A 69 -19.12 -9.57 -11.64
N ILE A 70 -18.38 -8.82 -10.82
CA ILE A 70 -17.95 -9.29 -9.49
C ILE A 70 -19.14 -9.29 -8.53
N ASP A 71 -19.47 -10.46 -7.98
CA ASP A 71 -20.24 -10.61 -6.75
C ASP A 71 -19.32 -11.20 -5.67
N ASP A 72 -18.88 -10.38 -4.72
CA ASP A 72 -17.94 -10.83 -3.69
C ASP A 72 -18.59 -11.80 -2.69
N SER A 73 -19.91 -11.72 -2.50
CA SER A 73 -20.66 -12.67 -1.66
C SER A 73 -20.71 -14.05 -2.32
N GLU A 74 -20.97 -14.11 -3.63
CA GLU A 74 -20.86 -15.35 -4.41
C GLU A 74 -19.43 -15.91 -4.32
N ILE A 75 -18.43 -15.06 -4.53
CA ILE A 75 -17.02 -15.47 -4.49
C ILE A 75 -16.66 -16.06 -3.13
N GLN A 76 -17.00 -15.41 -2.01
CA GLN A 76 -16.66 -15.87 -0.67
C GLN A 76 -17.31 -17.23 -0.32
N ASN A 77 -18.58 -17.40 -0.69
CA ASN A 77 -19.34 -18.62 -0.45
C ASN A 77 -18.99 -19.74 -1.44
N GLY A 78 -18.39 -19.39 -2.58
CA GLY A 78 -17.88 -20.32 -3.58
C GLY A 78 -16.59 -21.04 -3.18
N LYS A 79 -16.29 -22.12 -3.91
CA LYS A 79 -15.01 -22.84 -3.79
C LYS A 79 -13.91 -22.23 -4.65
N HIS A 80 -14.29 -21.65 -5.79
CA HIS A 80 -13.41 -21.13 -6.83
C HIS A 80 -13.85 -19.71 -7.19
N LEU A 81 -12.91 -18.92 -7.73
CA LEU A 81 -13.32 -17.74 -8.49
C LEU A 81 -14.23 -18.19 -9.63
N PRO A 82 -15.34 -17.48 -9.91
CA PRO A 82 -16.22 -17.81 -11.02
C PRO A 82 -15.44 -17.85 -12.34
N GLU A 83 -15.63 -18.93 -13.11
CA GLU A 83 -14.87 -19.17 -14.35
C GLU A 83 -15.05 -18.03 -15.36
N HIS A 84 -16.27 -17.49 -15.45
CA HIS A 84 -16.58 -16.37 -16.35
C HIS A 84 -15.80 -15.09 -15.99
N VAL A 85 -15.51 -14.85 -14.71
CA VAL A 85 -14.64 -13.75 -14.27
C VAL A 85 -13.20 -14.04 -14.70
N LEU A 86 -12.70 -15.24 -14.45
CA LEU A 86 -11.33 -15.61 -14.81
C LEU A 86 -11.07 -15.51 -16.33
N GLU A 87 -12.01 -16.00 -17.15
CA GLU A 87 -11.94 -15.90 -18.61
C GLU A 87 -12.01 -14.44 -19.09
N PHE A 88 -12.83 -13.61 -18.44
CA PHE A 88 -12.87 -12.18 -18.73
C PHE A 88 -11.53 -11.50 -18.45
N LEU A 89 -10.89 -11.80 -17.30
CA LEU A 89 -9.57 -11.26 -16.96
C LEU A 89 -8.52 -11.61 -18.03
N LYS A 90 -8.53 -12.84 -18.54
CA LYS A 90 -7.63 -13.27 -19.63
C LYS A 90 -7.92 -12.53 -20.93
N LYS A 91 -9.18 -12.55 -21.36
CA LYS A 91 -9.64 -11.97 -22.62
C LYS A 91 -9.34 -10.47 -22.71
N GLU A 92 -9.65 -9.74 -21.66
CA GLU A 92 -9.46 -8.28 -21.57
C GLU A 92 -8.07 -7.90 -21.04
N ARG A 93 -7.12 -8.85 -20.96
CA ARG A 93 -5.69 -8.59 -20.69
C ARG A 93 -5.38 -7.99 -19.32
N PHE A 94 -6.19 -8.31 -18.31
CA PHE A 94 -5.92 -7.89 -16.94
C PHE A 94 -4.61 -8.47 -16.37
N PHE A 95 -4.08 -9.58 -16.92
CA PHE A 95 -2.80 -10.16 -16.49
C PHE A 95 -1.56 -9.54 -17.14
N SER A 96 -1.73 -8.53 -17.99
CA SER A 96 -0.65 -8.01 -18.83
C SER A 96 -0.66 -6.48 -18.98
N LEU A 97 -1.09 -5.80 -17.91
CA LEU A 97 -1.08 -4.34 -17.80
C LEU A 97 0.32 -3.77 -18.08
N ILE A 98 1.38 -4.41 -17.59
CA ILE A 98 2.77 -3.91 -17.72
C ILE A 98 3.52 -4.42 -18.95
N ILE A 99 2.98 -5.42 -19.67
CA ILE A 99 3.68 -6.02 -20.81
C ILE A 99 3.62 -5.03 -21.99
N PRO A 100 4.74 -4.76 -22.69
CA PRO A 100 4.77 -3.86 -23.84
C PRO A 100 3.80 -4.29 -24.95
N LYS A 101 3.27 -3.30 -25.67
CA LYS A 101 2.33 -3.52 -26.78
C LYS A 101 2.91 -4.36 -27.91
N GLU A 102 4.22 -4.31 -28.13
CA GLU A 102 4.90 -5.16 -29.14
C GLU A 102 4.75 -6.66 -28.87
N TYR A 103 4.52 -7.05 -27.61
CA TYR A 103 4.21 -8.43 -27.21
C TYR A 103 2.71 -8.67 -27.02
N GLY A 104 1.85 -7.70 -27.37
CA GLY A 104 0.39 -7.79 -27.24
C GLY A 104 -0.16 -7.44 -25.86
N GLY A 105 0.67 -6.88 -24.96
CA GLY A 105 0.22 -6.34 -23.67
C GLY A 105 -0.35 -4.93 -23.78
N LEU A 106 -0.51 -4.25 -22.65
CA LEU A 106 -1.12 -2.93 -22.56
C LEU A 106 -0.14 -1.77 -22.34
N GLU A 107 1.04 -2.03 -21.78
CA GLU A 107 2.08 -1.02 -21.49
C GLU A 107 1.57 0.16 -20.64
N PHE A 108 0.74 -0.14 -19.65
CA PHE A 108 0.16 0.86 -18.77
C PHE A 108 1.15 1.36 -17.72
N SER A 109 0.99 2.64 -17.38
CA SER A 109 1.79 3.33 -16.37
C SER A 109 1.59 2.75 -14.96
N PRO A 110 2.55 2.95 -14.05
CA PRO A 110 2.38 2.60 -12.63
C PRO A 110 1.13 3.20 -12.00
N TYR A 111 0.75 4.42 -12.39
CA TYR A 111 -0.44 5.08 -11.90
C TYR A 111 -1.73 4.40 -12.38
N ALA A 112 -1.81 4.02 -13.65
CA ALA A 112 -2.95 3.26 -14.18
C ALA A 112 -3.05 1.89 -13.54
N ASN A 113 -1.95 1.14 -13.43
CA ASN A 113 -1.93 -0.17 -12.75
C ASN A 113 -2.43 -0.04 -11.30
N SER A 114 -1.89 0.92 -10.53
CA SER A 114 -2.35 1.20 -9.15
C SER A 114 -3.85 1.52 -9.09
N THR A 115 -4.35 2.32 -10.02
CA THR A 115 -5.76 2.75 -10.06
C THR A 115 -6.69 1.60 -10.44
N ILE A 116 -6.30 0.75 -11.41
CA ILE A 116 -7.05 -0.44 -11.82
C ILE A 116 -7.13 -1.45 -10.67
N VAL A 117 -5.97 -1.84 -10.11
CA VAL A 117 -5.91 -2.80 -9.00
C VAL A 117 -6.67 -2.27 -7.79
N GLY A 118 -6.51 -0.98 -7.48
CA GLY A 118 -7.22 -0.36 -6.37
C GLY A 118 -8.74 -0.35 -6.56
N THR A 119 -9.21 0.01 -7.77
CA THR A 119 -10.64 0.00 -8.10
C THR A 119 -11.24 -1.39 -7.89
N ILE A 120 -10.59 -2.45 -8.40
CA ILE A 120 -11.04 -3.84 -8.21
C ILE A 120 -11.05 -4.22 -6.72
N ALA A 121 -10.02 -3.83 -5.98
CA ALA A 121 -9.89 -4.13 -4.55
C ALA A 121 -10.98 -3.50 -3.68
N THR A 122 -11.62 -2.41 -4.13
CA THR A 122 -12.78 -1.85 -3.43
C THR A 122 -13.99 -2.78 -3.42
N LYS A 123 -14.05 -3.76 -4.34
CA LYS A 123 -15.14 -4.72 -4.46
C LYS A 123 -14.73 -6.15 -4.10
N SER A 124 -13.56 -6.62 -4.55
CA SER A 124 -13.08 -7.96 -4.21
C SER A 124 -11.56 -8.03 -4.11
N SER A 125 -11.08 -8.36 -2.91
CA SER A 125 -9.65 -8.61 -2.66
C SER A 125 -9.15 -9.84 -3.42
N ALA A 126 -9.99 -10.87 -3.58
CA ALA A 126 -9.61 -12.09 -4.28
C ALA A 126 -9.32 -11.84 -5.77
N VAL A 127 -10.18 -11.08 -6.44
CA VAL A 127 -9.99 -10.69 -7.85
C VAL A 127 -8.81 -9.73 -7.99
N ALA A 128 -8.68 -8.75 -7.09
CA ALA A 128 -7.56 -7.81 -7.11
C ALA A 128 -6.20 -8.52 -6.97
N VAL A 129 -6.06 -9.48 -6.06
CA VAL A 129 -4.85 -10.30 -5.91
C VAL A 129 -4.56 -11.12 -7.17
N THR A 130 -5.60 -11.68 -7.79
CA THR A 130 -5.48 -12.46 -9.04
C THR A 130 -4.97 -11.59 -10.19
N VAL A 131 -5.40 -10.33 -10.27
CA VAL A 131 -4.92 -9.36 -11.26
C VAL A 131 -3.53 -8.81 -10.93
N MET A 132 -3.23 -8.54 -9.65
CA MET A 132 -2.02 -7.81 -9.31
C MET A 132 -0.74 -8.63 -9.53
N VAL A 133 -0.75 -9.93 -9.24
CA VAL A 133 0.48 -10.74 -9.18
C VAL A 133 1.15 -10.89 -10.55
N PRO A 134 0.42 -11.16 -11.65
CA PRO A 134 1.02 -11.15 -12.99
C PRO A 134 1.60 -9.79 -13.40
N ASN A 135 1.15 -8.69 -12.78
CA ASN A 135 1.55 -7.31 -13.09
C ASN A 135 2.53 -6.70 -12.07
N SER A 136 3.09 -7.52 -11.18
CA SER A 136 4.11 -7.12 -10.21
C SER A 136 5.32 -8.06 -10.33
N LEU A 137 5.88 -8.54 -9.20
CA LEU A 137 6.97 -9.50 -9.20
C LEU A 137 6.49 -10.83 -9.79
N GLY A 138 6.82 -11.07 -11.05
CA GLY A 138 6.49 -12.31 -11.73
C GLY A 138 7.32 -12.56 -13.00
N PRO A 139 7.10 -13.72 -13.65
CA PRO A 139 7.72 -14.09 -14.92
C PRO A 139 7.71 -12.98 -15.97
N GLY A 140 6.62 -12.22 -16.11
CA GLY A 140 6.52 -11.13 -17.08
C GLY A 140 7.59 -10.06 -16.89
N GLU A 141 7.68 -9.47 -15.69
CA GLU A 141 8.68 -8.43 -15.38
C GLU A 141 10.12 -8.96 -15.50
N LEU A 142 10.38 -10.18 -15.00
CA LEU A 142 11.70 -10.79 -15.09
C LEU A 142 12.13 -11.07 -16.54
N LEU A 143 11.21 -11.51 -17.39
CA LEU A 143 11.47 -11.74 -18.81
C LEU A 143 11.78 -10.44 -19.55
N LEU A 144 11.05 -9.37 -19.26
CA LEU A 144 11.28 -8.06 -19.90
C LEU A 144 12.70 -7.54 -19.65
N HIS A 145 13.20 -7.70 -18.42
CA HIS A 145 14.51 -7.18 -18.05
C HIS A 145 15.67 -8.14 -18.30
N TYR A 146 15.44 -9.44 -18.16
CA TYR A 146 16.51 -10.43 -18.09
C TYR A 146 16.37 -11.61 -19.04
N GLY A 147 15.20 -11.79 -19.68
CA GLY A 147 14.96 -12.87 -20.63
C GLY A 147 15.83 -12.79 -21.88
N THR A 148 16.09 -13.93 -22.52
CA THR A 148 16.66 -13.92 -23.89
C THR A 148 15.60 -13.45 -24.89
N LYS A 149 16.03 -13.10 -26.12
CA LYS A 149 15.07 -12.70 -27.17
C LYS A 149 14.08 -13.83 -27.49
N GLU A 150 14.55 -15.06 -27.46
CA GLU A 150 13.76 -16.27 -27.71
C GLU A 150 12.74 -16.49 -26.59
N GLN A 151 13.15 -16.32 -25.32
CA GLN A 151 12.25 -16.41 -24.18
C GLN A 151 11.20 -15.29 -24.21
N GLN A 152 11.60 -14.06 -24.51
CA GLN A 152 10.68 -12.92 -24.64
C GLN A 152 9.66 -13.17 -25.76
N ALA A 153 10.11 -13.57 -26.95
CA ALA A 153 9.25 -13.87 -28.09
C ALA A 153 8.29 -15.05 -27.84
N HIS A 154 8.71 -16.03 -27.05
CA HIS A 154 7.87 -17.17 -26.69
C HIS A 154 6.85 -16.82 -25.61
N TYR A 155 7.30 -16.35 -24.44
CA TYR A 155 6.47 -16.24 -23.24
C TYR A 155 5.67 -14.94 -23.17
N LEU A 156 6.23 -13.78 -23.51
CA LEU A 156 5.53 -12.51 -23.31
C LEU A 156 4.20 -12.43 -24.08
N PRO A 157 4.11 -12.88 -25.35
CA PRO A 157 2.83 -12.92 -26.06
C PRO A 157 1.83 -13.95 -25.53
N ARG A 158 2.28 -14.96 -24.77
CA ARG A 158 1.43 -15.98 -24.17
C ARG A 158 0.90 -15.55 -22.80
N LEU A 159 1.73 -14.86 -22.04
CA LEU A 159 1.33 -14.15 -20.82
C LEU A 159 0.34 -13.02 -21.18
N ALA A 160 0.59 -12.28 -22.26
CA ALA A 160 -0.22 -11.15 -22.68
C ALA A 160 -1.69 -11.49 -22.94
N ASN A 161 -1.96 -12.63 -23.58
CA ASN A 161 -3.32 -13.09 -23.91
C ASN A 161 -3.86 -14.15 -22.94
N GLY A 162 -3.20 -14.37 -21.79
CA GLY A 162 -3.66 -15.30 -20.76
C GLY A 162 -3.63 -16.78 -21.15
N ARG A 163 -3.01 -17.14 -22.28
CA ARG A 163 -2.71 -18.55 -22.61
C ARG A 163 -1.80 -19.17 -21.57
N ASP A 164 -0.84 -18.38 -21.10
CA ASP A 164 -0.05 -18.74 -19.93
C ASP A 164 -0.46 -17.93 -18.70
N ILE A 165 -0.75 -18.64 -17.60
CA ILE A 165 -0.96 -18.05 -16.28
C ILE A 165 0.32 -18.27 -15.48
N PRO A 166 1.04 -17.19 -15.11
CA PRO A 166 2.26 -17.33 -14.35
C PRO A 166 2.00 -17.47 -12.85
N CYS A 167 2.86 -18.22 -12.16
CA CYS A 167 3.09 -18.08 -10.74
C CYS A 167 4.59 -17.91 -10.45
N PHE A 168 4.95 -17.42 -9.26
CA PHE A 168 6.35 -17.25 -8.88
C PHE A 168 6.65 -17.87 -7.51
N ALA A 169 7.46 -18.92 -7.51
CA ALA A 169 7.79 -19.74 -6.37
C ALA A 169 9.15 -19.36 -5.76
N LEU A 170 9.11 -18.42 -4.82
CA LEU A 170 10.25 -18.01 -4.00
C LEU A 170 10.22 -18.65 -2.61
N THR A 171 9.10 -18.49 -1.90
CA THR A 171 8.95 -18.89 -0.50
C THR A 171 8.95 -20.41 -0.32
N SER A 172 9.78 -20.87 0.61
CA SER A 172 9.87 -22.28 1.02
C SER A 172 9.40 -22.46 2.47
N PRO A 173 9.19 -23.70 2.95
CA PRO A 173 8.89 -23.98 4.35
C PRO A 173 9.86 -23.34 5.35
N GLU A 174 11.15 -23.29 4.99
CA GLU A 174 12.23 -22.85 5.86
C GLU A 174 12.63 -21.38 5.65
N ALA A 175 12.20 -20.76 4.55
CA ALA A 175 12.60 -19.41 4.18
C ALA A 175 11.43 -18.56 3.62
N GLY A 176 11.07 -17.53 4.38
CA GLY A 176 10.13 -16.47 3.98
C GLY A 176 10.82 -15.11 3.91
N SER A 177 10.94 -14.42 5.04
CA SER A 177 11.62 -13.12 5.13
C SER A 177 13.11 -13.19 4.78
N ASP A 178 13.80 -14.27 5.15
CA ASP A 178 15.17 -14.56 4.71
C ASP A 178 15.16 -15.29 3.34
N ALA A 179 14.72 -14.58 2.30
CA ALA A 179 14.61 -15.16 0.96
C ALA A 179 15.98 -15.53 0.34
N GLY A 180 17.09 -15.00 0.86
CA GLY A 180 18.45 -15.45 0.51
C GLY A 180 18.77 -16.85 1.05
N GLY A 181 18.07 -17.26 2.12
CA GLY A 181 18.24 -18.51 2.84
C GLY A 181 17.57 -19.73 2.23
N ILE A 182 16.87 -19.63 1.09
CA ILE A 182 16.07 -20.74 0.52
C ILE A 182 16.85 -22.07 0.43
N PRO A 183 16.22 -23.22 0.77
CA PRO A 183 16.88 -24.53 0.79
C PRO A 183 16.86 -25.25 -0.56
N ASP A 184 16.00 -24.80 -1.49
CA ASP A 184 15.79 -25.44 -2.79
C ASP A 184 17.05 -25.40 -3.65
N GLN A 185 17.39 -26.53 -4.29
CA GLN A 185 18.69 -26.73 -4.93
C GLN A 185 18.55 -27.31 -6.34
N GLY A 186 19.41 -26.83 -7.23
CA GLY A 186 19.64 -27.37 -8.56
C GLY A 186 21.10 -27.79 -8.73
N ILE A 187 21.33 -29.05 -9.08
CA ILE A 187 22.66 -29.58 -9.37
C ILE A 187 22.89 -29.53 -10.87
N VAL A 188 24.00 -28.90 -11.29
CA VAL A 188 24.44 -28.94 -12.68
C VAL A 188 24.74 -30.38 -13.08
N THR A 189 24.09 -30.84 -14.13
CA THR A 189 24.23 -32.20 -14.64
C THR A 189 23.96 -32.24 -16.14
N LYS A 190 24.07 -33.43 -16.74
CA LYS A 190 23.58 -33.72 -18.07
C LYS A 190 22.32 -34.58 -18.01
N GLY A 191 21.43 -34.38 -18.96
CA GLY A 191 20.19 -35.15 -19.07
C GLY A 191 19.66 -35.10 -20.49
N VAL A 192 18.66 -35.94 -20.78
CA VAL A 192 18.04 -35.99 -22.11
C VAL A 192 16.92 -34.97 -22.21
N HIS A 193 17.00 -34.08 -23.19
CA HIS A 193 15.92 -33.15 -23.54
C HIS A 193 15.71 -33.17 -25.06
N ASN A 194 14.45 -33.31 -25.51
CA ASN A 194 14.10 -33.45 -26.93
C ASN A 194 14.89 -34.55 -27.67
N GLY A 195 15.26 -35.63 -26.96
CA GLY A 195 16.00 -36.76 -27.54
C GLY A 195 17.52 -36.59 -27.59
N GLU A 196 18.06 -35.45 -27.13
CA GLU A 196 19.50 -35.17 -27.11
C GLU A 196 20.03 -35.05 -25.68
N GLU A 197 21.27 -35.51 -25.44
CA GLU A 197 21.96 -35.24 -24.17
C GLU A 197 22.39 -33.79 -24.12
N VAL A 198 21.80 -33.01 -23.22
CA VAL A 198 22.09 -31.59 -23.02
C VAL A 198 22.56 -31.31 -21.60
N LEU A 199 23.29 -30.22 -21.45
CA LEU A 199 23.61 -29.68 -20.14
C LEU A 199 22.35 -29.05 -19.51
N GLY A 200 22.12 -29.29 -18.23
CA GLY A 200 20.94 -28.82 -17.51
C GLY A 200 21.12 -28.84 -16.01
N LEU A 201 20.00 -28.81 -15.29
CA LEU A 201 19.94 -28.81 -13.84
C LEU A 201 18.96 -29.88 -13.37
N GLU A 202 19.38 -30.72 -12.43
CA GLU A 202 18.48 -31.57 -11.65
C GLU A 202 18.05 -30.80 -10.39
N ILE A 203 16.77 -30.48 -10.27
CA ILE A 203 16.26 -29.56 -9.24
C ILE A 203 15.32 -30.29 -8.29
N THR A 204 15.49 -30.02 -7.00
CA THR A 204 14.56 -30.44 -5.94
C THR A 204 14.07 -29.20 -5.18
N TRP A 205 12.75 -29.09 -5.00
CA TRP A 205 12.12 -27.97 -4.30
C TRP A 205 10.83 -28.38 -3.58
N ASP A 206 10.50 -27.62 -2.54
CA ASP A 206 9.19 -27.60 -1.90
C ASP A 206 8.83 -26.15 -1.56
N LYS A 207 7.80 -25.63 -2.23
CA LYS A 207 7.40 -24.22 -2.15
C LYS A 207 5.96 -24.12 -1.68
N ARG A 208 5.68 -23.06 -0.92
CA ARG A 208 4.37 -22.81 -0.31
C ARG A 208 3.98 -21.35 -0.41
N TYR A 209 2.68 -21.10 -0.25
CA TYR A 209 2.07 -19.78 -0.35
C TYR A 209 2.21 -19.14 -1.73
N ILE A 210 2.24 -19.94 -2.79
CA ILE A 210 2.46 -19.46 -4.14
C ILE A 210 1.13 -19.08 -4.77
N THR A 211 0.92 -17.77 -4.95
CA THR A 211 -0.26 -17.22 -5.60
C THR A 211 -0.33 -17.66 -7.06
N LEU A 212 -1.53 -17.97 -7.53
CA LEU A 212 -1.87 -18.57 -8.83
C LEU A 212 -1.33 -19.97 -9.09
N ALA A 213 -0.44 -20.53 -8.25
CA ALA A 213 0.10 -21.88 -8.46
C ALA A 213 -0.96 -22.94 -8.76
N PRO A 214 -2.14 -23.00 -8.11
CA PRO A 214 -3.14 -24.02 -8.43
C PRO A 214 -3.64 -24.04 -9.89
N ILE A 215 -3.55 -22.91 -10.60
CA ILE A 215 -4.04 -22.74 -11.97
C ILE A 215 -2.94 -22.28 -12.94
N ALA A 216 -1.69 -22.25 -12.49
CA ALA A 216 -0.58 -21.77 -13.29
C ALA A 216 -0.22 -22.76 -14.39
N THR A 217 0.05 -22.25 -15.59
CA THR A 217 0.55 -23.05 -16.71
C THR A 217 2.07 -22.92 -16.88
N VAL A 218 2.67 -21.88 -16.28
CA VAL A 218 4.11 -21.65 -16.22
C VAL A 218 4.54 -21.28 -14.79
N LEU A 219 5.54 -22.01 -14.29
CA LEU A 219 6.12 -21.86 -12.97
C LEU A 219 7.42 -21.06 -13.07
N GLY A 220 7.44 -19.86 -12.50
CA GLY A 220 8.70 -19.20 -12.13
C GLY A 220 9.24 -19.80 -10.84
N LEU A 221 10.50 -20.24 -10.82
CA LEU A 221 11.11 -20.91 -9.68
C LEU A 221 12.45 -20.26 -9.32
N ALA A 222 12.65 -19.91 -8.05
CA ALA A 222 13.93 -19.49 -7.49
C ALA A 222 14.55 -20.60 -6.64
N PHE A 223 15.82 -20.93 -6.89
CA PHE A 223 16.57 -22.01 -6.23
C PHE A 223 18.07 -21.72 -6.26
N LYS A 224 18.86 -22.38 -5.39
CA LYS A 224 20.32 -22.28 -5.36
C LYS A 224 20.96 -23.26 -6.33
N VAL A 225 21.93 -22.82 -7.10
CA VAL A 225 22.66 -23.68 -8.05
C VAL A 225 23.99 -24.13 -7.49
N LEU A 226 24.27 -25.43 -7.62
CA LEU A 226 25.52 -26.08 -7.29
C LEU A 226 26.12 -26.78 -8.51
N ASP A 227 27.42 -26.68 -8.70
CA ASP A 227 28.20 -27.37 -9.73
C ASP A 227 29.30 -28.23 -9.08
N PRO A 228 28.93 -29.36 -8.44
CA PRO A 228 29.88 -30.19 -7.71
C PRO A 228 30.95 -30.83 -8.62
N GLU A 229 30.59 -31.10 -9.88
CA GLU A 229 31.44 -31.74 -10.89
C GLU A 229 32.24 -30.72 -11.75
N GLY A 230 31.96 -29.42 -11.61
CA GLY A 230 32.68 -28.37 -12.33
C GLY A 230 32.37 -28.31 -13.82
N LEU A 231 31.16 -28.73 -14.23
CA LEU A 231 30.74 -28.78 -15.64
C LEU A 231 30.57 -27.39 -16.26
N LEU A 232 30.39 -26.34 -15.45
CA LEU A 232 30.36 -24.94 -15.88
C LEU A 232 31.70 -24.22 -15.66
N GLY A 233 32.61 -24.83 -14.91
CA GLY A 233 33.85 -24.22 -14.44
C GLY A 233 33.62 -23.15 -13.36
N GLY A 234 34.65 -22.87 -12.56
CA GLY A 234 34.60 -21.83 -11.52
C GLY A 234 34.34 -22.35 -10.12
N LYS A 235 33.37 -21.75 -9.40
CA LYS A 235 33.03 -22.08 -8.00
C LYS A 235 31.97 -23.18 -7.97
N LYS A 236 31.97 -24.01 -6.92
CA LYS A 236 30.95 -25.06 -6.73
C LYS A 236 29.58 -24.50 -6.35
N GLU A 237 29.54 -23.43 -5.57
CA GLU A 237 28.31 -22.74 -5.22
C GLU A 237 28.16 -21.52 -6.13
N LEU A 238 27.13 -21.52 -6.98
CA LEU A 238 26.93 -20.48 -7.98
C LEU A 238 25.96 -19.40 -7.52
N GLY A 239 25.05 -19.72 -6.59
CA GLY A 239 24.10 -18.78 -6.00
C GLY A 239 22.65 -18.97 -6.48
N ILE A 240 21.78 -18.03 -6.12
CA ILE A 240 20.35 -18.10 -6.45
C ILE A 240 20.16 -17.87 -7.96
N THR A 241 19.33 -18.69 -8.58
CA THR A 241 19.00 -18.65 -10.00
C THR A 241 17.47 -18.71 -10.16
N CYS A 242 16.96 -18.04 -11.19
CA CYS A 242 15.54 -18.07 -11.54
C CYS A 242 15.33 -18.84 -12.86
N ALA A 243 14.34 -19.73 -12.90
CA ALA A 243 13.95 -20.47 -14.10
C ALA A 243 12.44 -20.36 -14.36
N LEU A 244 12.04 -20.62 -15.60
CA LEU A 244 10.65 -20.79 -16.03
C LEU A 244 10.45 -22.23 -16.47
N ILE A 245 9.51 -22.92 -15.84
CA ILE A 245 9.24 -24.34 -16.03
C ILE A 245 7.77 -24.51 -16.44
N PRO A 246 7.46 -25.17 -17.57
CA PRO A 246 6.08 -25.52 -17.90
C PRO A 246 5.43 -26.37 -16.81
N HIS A 247 4.14 -26.15 -16.52
CA HIS A 247 3.42 -26.87 -15.47
C HIS A 247 3.33 -28.38 -15.70
N ASP A 248 3.37 -28.82 -16.96
CA ASP A 248 3.30 -30.20 -17.42
C ASP A 248 4.67 -30.86 -17.59
N HIS A 249 5.75 -30.14 -17.26
CA HIS A 249 7.10 -30.68 -17.33
C HIS A 249 7.27 -31.87 -16.36
N PRO A 250 7.86 -33.00 -16.79
CA PRO A 250 7.90 -34.22 -15.98
C PRO A 250 8.48 -34.01 -14.57
N GLY A 251 7.74 -34.46 -13.55
CA GLY A 251 8.13 -34.36 -12.14
C GLY A 251 7.71 -33.06 -11.44
N VAL A 252 7.19 -32.07 -12.17
CA VAL A 252 6.56 -30.88 -11.57
C VAL A 252 5.22 -31.28 -10.93
N GLN A 253 5.06 -30.97 -9.65
CA GLN A 253 3.80 -31.11 -8.93
C GLN A 253 3.22 -29.73 -8.62
N LEU A 254 1.99 -29.50 -9.08
CA LEU A 254 1.28 -28.23 -9.00
C LEU A 254 -0.23 -28.51 -8.91
N GLY A 255 -1.03 -27.59 -8.35
CA GLY A 255 -2.49 -27.73 -8.25
C GLY A 255 -3.08 -27.71 -6.84
N ASN A 256 -2.33 -28.14 -5.82
CA ASN A 256 -2.80 -28.13 -4.43
C ASN A 256 -2.98 -26.69 -3.90
N ARG A 257 -4.02 -26.48 -3.07
CA ARG A 257 -4.41 -25.16 -2.55
C ARG A 257 -4.14 -24.97 -1.05
N HIS A 258 -3.87 -23.73 -0.68
CA HIS A 258 -4.03 -23.23 0.69
C HIS A 258 -5.34 -22.42 0.80
N ASP A 259 -5.80 -22.21 2.04
CA ASP A 259 -6.94 -21.34 2.36
C ASP A 259 -6.46 -20.09 3.13
N PRO A 260 -6.26 -18.95 2.43
CA PRO A 260 -5.83 -17.71 3.07
C PRO A 260 -7.03 -17.02 3.72
N MET A 261 -7.44 -17.54 4.89
CA MET A 261 -8.51 -16.97 5.72
C MET A 261 -9.86 -16.85 5.02
N GLY A 262 -10.18 -17.76 4.08
CA GLY A 262 -11.43 -17.73 3.33
C GLY A 262 -11.44 -16.78 2.12
N ILE A 263 -10.38 -15.99 1.88
CA ILE A 263 -10.31 -15.11 0.72
C ILE A 263 -10.00 -15.94 -0.53
N ARG A 264 -10.95 -16.03 -1.46
CA ARG A 264 -10.96 -17.05 -2.53
C ARG A 264 -10.06 -16.79 -3.75
N PHE A 265 -8.87 -16.20 -3.57
CA PHE A 265 -7.87 -16.24 -4.65
C PHE A 265 -7.14 -17.60 -4.70
N TYR A 266 -6.50 -17.90 -5.83
CA TYR A 266 -5.70 -19.10 -5.96
C TYR A 266 -4.35 -18.93 -5.25
N ASN A 267 -4.09 -19.76 -4.25
CA ASN A 267 -2.81 -19.84 -3.55
C ASN A 267 -2.52 -21.31 -3.23
N GLY A 268 -1.26 -21.75 -3.37
CA GLY A 268 -0.96 -23.17 -3.31
C GLY A 268 0.50 -23.54 -3.06
N THR A 269 0.79 -24.80 -3.30
CA THR A 269 2.15 -25.39 -3.22
C THR A 269 2.66 -25.78 -4.60
N THR A 270 3.98 -25.84 -4.75
CA THR A 270 4.63 -26.52 -5.87
C THR A 270 5.81 -27.34 -5.34
N ARG A 271 5.99 -28.54 -5.88
CA ARG A 271 7.05 -29.47 -5.50
C ARG A 271 7.69 -30.10 -6.73
N GLY A 272 8.92 -30.54 -6.57
CA GLY A 272 9.60 -31.38 -7.54
C GLY A 272 10.76 -32.08 -6.85
N GLU A 273 10.96 -33.34 -7.22
CA GLU A 273 12.08 -34.15 -6.73
C GLU A 273 12.90 -34.58 -7.93
N LYS A 274 14.16 -34.14 -7.98
CA LYS A 274 15.10 -34.46 -9.05
C LYS A 274 14.57 -34.21 -10.46
N VAL A 275 13.91 -33.07 -10.65
CA VAL A 275 13.36 -32.67 -11.95
C VAL A 275 14.49 -32.09 -12.80
N PHE A 276 14.77 -32.73 -13.94
CA PHE A 276 15.74 -32.22 -14.89
C PHE A 276 15.14 -31.10 -15.74
N ILE A 277 15.80 -29.94 -15.83
CA ILE A 277 15.47 -28.87 -16.78
C ILE A 277 16.69 -28.51 -17.66
N PRO A 278 16.50 -28.20 -18.95
CA PRO A 278 17.59 -27.72 -19.80
C PRO A 278 18.01 -26.29 -19.40
N MET A 279 19.23 -25.89 -19.76
CA MET A 279 19.76 -24.54 -19.46
C MET A 279 18.91 -23.40 -20.04
N ASP A 280 18.14 -23.65 -21.10
CA ASP A 280 17.30 -22.65 -21.76
C ASP A 280 16.06 -22.26 -20.93
N PHE A 281 15.73 -23.03 -19.88
CA PHE A 281 14.67 -22.67 -18.93
C PHE A 281 15.14 -21.60 -17.93
N ILE A 282 16.45 -21.40 -17.76
CA ILE A 282 17.00 -20.36 -16.89
C ILE A 282 16.70 -18.99 -17.51
N ILE A 283 16.17 -18.05 -16.73
CA ILE A 283 15.81 -16.72 -17.23
C ILE A 283 17.08 -15.98 -17.70
N GLY A 284 17.14 -15.71 -19.00
CA GLY A 284 18.30 -15.14 -19.69
C GLY A 284 19.44 -16.12 -19.97
N GLY A 285 19.19 -17.42 -19.80
CA GLY A 285 20.08 -18.53 -20.12
C GLY A 285 21.25 -18.70 -19.14
N LYS A 286 22.19 -19.57 -19.52
CA LYS A 286 23.37 -19.98 -18.71
C LYS A 286 24.14 -18.81 -18.08
N LYS A 287 24.23 -17.65 -18.74
CA LYS A 287 24.96 -16.46 -18.24
C LYS A 287 24.37 -15.84 -16.98
N ASN A 288 23.12 -16.17 -16.65
CA ASN A 288 22.38 -15.60 -15.52
C ASN A 288 22.28 -16.56 -14.32
N ILE A 289 22.95 -17.71 -14.38
CA ILE A 289 23.15 -18.57 -13.21
C ILE A 289 23.83 -17.75 -12.11
N GLY A 290 23.29 -17.83 -10.89
CA GLY A 290 23.78 -17.11 -9.71
C GLY A 290 23.31 -15.66 -9.60
N ARG A 291 22.63 -15.12 -10.62
CA ARG A 291 22.16 -13.72 -10.66
C ARG A 291 20.69 -13.55 -10.26
N GLY A 292 20.02 -14.62 -9.85
CA GLY A 292 18.60 -14.61 -9.51
C GLY A 292 18.28 -13.69 -8.34
N TRP A 293 19.14 -13.60 -7.32
CA TRP A 293 18.90 -12.69 -6.19
C TRP A 293 18.87 -11.22 -6.64
N GLN A 294 19.88 -10.78 -7.40
CA GLN A 294 19.92 -9.46 -8.03
C GLN A 294 18.62 -9.14 -8.80
N MET A 295 18.12 -10.10 -9.60
CA MET A 295 16.88 -9.91 -10.36
C MET A 295 15.68 -9.71 -9.44
N LEU A 296 15.54 -10.54 -8.41
CA LEU A 296 14.43 -10.49 -7.47
C LEU A 296 14.40 -9.15 -6.72
N VAL A 297 15.52 -8.71 -6.16
CA VAL A 297 15.58 -7.45 -5.41
C VAL A 297 15.35 -6.22 -6.31
N SER A 298 15.67 -6.31 -7.60
CA SER A 298 15.46 -5.22 -8.56
C SER A 298 14.01 -5.10 -9.03
N CYS A 299 13.23 -6.19 -9.06
CA CYS A 299 11.83 -6.23 -9.52
C CYS A 299 10.81 -6.14 -8.37
N LEU A 300 11.21 -6.40 -7.12
CA LEU A 300 10.34 -6.26 -5.94
C LEU A 300 9.75 -4.84 -5.73
N GLY A 301 10.31 -3.83 -6.40
CA GLY A 301 9.84 -2.45 -6.32
C GLY A 301 8.40 -2.25 -6.78
N ALA A 302 7.96 -2.98 -7.83
CA ALA A 302 6.62 -2.83 -8.37
C ALA A 302 5.54 -3.30 -7.38
N GLY A 303 5.68 -4.49 -6.79
CA GLY A 303 4.74 -5.00 -5.79
C GLY A 303 4.61 -4.10 -4.56
N ARG A 304 5.74 -3.54 -4.09
CA ARG A 304 5.81 -2.65 -2.92
C ARG A 304 5.38 -1.22 -3.20
N GLY A 305 5.58 -0.73 -4.42
CA GLY A 305 5.30 0.65 -4.82
C GLY A 305 3.95 0.87 -5.50
N ILE A 306 3.31 -0.20 -6.00
CA ILE A 306 2.08 -0.12 -6.82
C ILE A 306 0.98 -0.97 -6.18
N SER A 307 1.16 -2.29 -6.13
CA SER A 307 0.07 -3.25 -5.86
C SER A 307 -0.44 -3.22 -4.42
N LEU A 308 0.45 -3.44 -3.42
CA LEU A 308 0.03 -3.43 -2.01
C LEU A 308 -0.37 -2.04 -1.50
N PRO A 309 0.33 -0.94 -1.88
CA PRO A 309 -0.17 0.41 -1.63
C PRO A 309 -1.58 0.66 -2.18
N ALA A 310 -1.90 0.13 -3.38
CA ALA A 310 -3.24 0.26 -3.94
C ALA A 310 -4.30 -0.42 -3.07
N LEU A 311 -4.04 -1.63 -2.52
CA LEU A 311 -4.95 -2.28 -1.59
C LEU A 311 -5.18 -1.45 -0.31
N GLY A 312 -4.11 -0.89 0.25
CA GLY A 312 -4.18 -0.02 1.43
C GLY A 312 -5.04 1.22 1.20
N VAL A 313 -4.85 1.89 0.05
CA VAL A 313 -5.66 3.06 -0.33
C VAL A 313 -7.11 2.70 -0.60
N SER A 314 -7.35 1.58 -1.26
CA SER A 314 -8.71 1.07 -1.55
C SER A 314 -9.48 0.84 -0.26
N THR A 315 -8.82 0.23 0.72
CA THR A 315 -9.39 0.02 2.06
C THR A 315 -9.79 1.35 2.70
N SER A 316 -8.94 2.37 2.64
CA SER A 316 -9.25 3.68 3.22
C SER A 316 -10.33 4.45 2.50
N GLN A 317 -10.39 4.36 1.16
CA GLN A 317 -11.47 4.99 0.39
C GLN A 317 -12.82 4.31 0.65
N VAL A 318 -12.83 2.97 0.73
CA VAL A 318 -14.01 2.17 1.14
C VAL A 318 -14.45 2.52 2.56
N ALA A 319 -13.50 2.62 3.50
CA ALA A 319 -13.74 3.01 4.89
C ALA A 319 -14.33 4.42 4.97
N LEU A 320 -13.74 5.40 4.28
CA LEU A 320 -14.23 6.78 4.24
C LEU A 320 -15.64 6.86 3.64
N LYS A 321 -15.86 6.24 2.47
CA LYS A 321 -17.17 6.26 1.82
C LYS A 321 -18.22 5.62 2.72
N SER A 322 -17.99 4.39 3.17
CA SER A 322 -18.95 3.64 4.00
C SER A 322 -19.23 4.33 5.33
N ALA A 323 -18.20 4.76 6.06
CA ALA A 323 -18.35 5.37 7.37
C ALA A 323 -19.00 6.76 7.30
N SER A 324 -18.61 7.60 6.34
CA SER A 324 -19.19 8.94 6.22
C SER A 324 -20.67 8.91 5.81
N GLU A 325 -21.01 8.08 4.83
CA GLU A 325 -22.39 7.93 4.35
C GLU A 325 -23.28 7.28 5.42
N TYR A 326 -22.80 6.23 6.09
CA TYR A 326 -23.54 5.60 7.17
C TYR A 326 -23.70 6.54 8.37
N ALA A 327 -22.65 7.29 8.75
CA ALA A 327 -22.72 8.25 9.85
C ALA A 327 -23.69 9.41 9.57
N ALA A 328 -23.77 9.81 8.30
CA ALA A 328 -24.74 10.79 7.84
C ALA A 328 -26.16 10.21 7.78
N VAL A 329 -26.39 8.93 7.49
CA VAL A 329 -27.74 8.37 7.32
C VAL A 329 -28.34 7.83 8.63
N ARG A 330 -27.54 7.11 9.43
CA ARG A 330 -27.99 6.42 10.64
C ARG A 330 -28.33 7.45 11.74
N GLU A 331 -29.49 7.26 12.37
CA GLU A 331 -29.92 8.08 13.50
C GLU A 331 -30.01 7.27 14.80
N GLN A 332 -29.51 7.83 15.90
CA GLN A 332 -29.67 7.34 17.27
C GLN A 332 -29.87 8.54 18.21
N PHE A 333 -30.62 8.34 19.29
CA PHE A 333 -30.93 9.41 20.25
C PHE A 333 -31.48 10.70 19.59
N GLY A 334 -32.22 10.55 18.48
CA GLY A 334 -32.83 11.65 17.73
C GLY A 334 -31.90 12.45 16.80
N LEU A 335 -30.61 12.09 16.70
CA LEU A 335 -29.61 12.76 15.89
C LEU A 335 -28.96 11.80 14.90
N SER A 336 -28.38 12.35 13.82
CA SER A 336 -27.46 11.59 12.98
C SER A 336 -26.26 11.16 13.81
N ILE A 337 -25.77 9.94 13.66
CA ILE A 337 -24.68 9.47 14.52
C ILE A 337 -23.38 10.27 14.29
N GLY A 338 -23.17 10.83 13.10
CA GLY A 338 -22.03 11.71 12.80
C GLY A 338 -22.06 13.08 13.51
N GLN A 339 -23.09 13.37 14.33
CA GLN A 339 -23.11 14.53 15.22
C GLN A 339 -22.54 14.23 16.62
N PHE A 340 -22.30 12.96 16.97
CA PHE A 340 -21.68 12.60 18.24
C PHE A 340 -20.16 12.74 18.16
N GLU A 341 -19.54 13.42 19.13
CA GLU A 341 -18.10 13.72 19.11
C GLU A 341 -17.24 12.46 19.03
N GLY A 342 -17.63 11.36 19.69
CA GLY A 342 -16.91 10.08 19.59
C GLY A 342 -16.95 9.44 18.19
N ILE A 343 -17.98 9.72 17.38
CA ILE A 343 -18.03 9.34 15.96
C ILE A 343 -17.21 10.32 15.12
N GLN A 344 -17.28 11.62 15.43
CA GLN A 344 -16.51 12.65 14.72
C GLN A 344 -15.00 12.44 14.83
N GLU A 345 -14.51 12.03 16.01
CA GLU A 345 -13.10 11.69 16.22
C GLU A 345 -12.62 10.61 15.25
N LYS A 346 -13.33 9.47 15.20
CA LYS A 346 -13.00 8.37 14.27
C LYS A 346 -13.19 8.77 12.82
N LEU A 347 -14.25 9.51 12.49
CA LEU A 347 -14.54 9.90 11.11
C LEU A 347 -13.50 10.89 10.57
N ALA A 348 -13.03 11.83 11.39
CA ALA A 348 -11.95 12.73 11.03
C ALA A 348 -10.62 11.99 10.81
N ASP A 349 -10.32 11.00 11.66
CA ASP A 349 -9.14 10.14 11.50
C ASP A 349 -9.17 9.38 10.17
N ILE A 350 -10.30 8.73 9.85
CA ILE A 350 -10.52 8.04 8.57
C ILE A 350 -10.34 9.00 7.39
N ALA A 351 -11.00 10.15 7.42
CA ALA A 351 -10.97 11.13 6.33
C ALA A 351 -9.56 11.70 6.09
N GLY A 352 -8.86 12.09 7.16
CA GLY A 352 -7.52 12.65 7.06
C GLY A 352 -6.49 11.62 6.59
N LYS A 353 -6.57 10.38 7.08
CA LYS A 353 -5.67 9.29 6.65
C LYS A 353 -5.95 8.81 5.24
N ALA A 354 -7.21 8.79 4.79
CA ALA A 354 -7.57 8.51 3.40
C ALA A 354 -6.95 9.53 2.43
N TYR A 355 -7.04 10.83 2.77
CA TYR A 355 -6.34 11.88 2.02
C TYR A 355 -4.83 11.66 1.98
N LEU A 356 -4.22 11.37 3.14
CA LEU A 356 -2.77 11.18 3.23
C LEU A 356 -2.28 10.03 2.36
N GLN A 357 -3.00 8.90 2.40
CA GLN A 357 -2.65 7.74 1.60
C GLN A 357 -2.82 7.98 0.10
N GLU A 358 -3.90 8.65 -0.32
CA GLU A 358 -4.08 8.98 -1.74
C GLU A 358 -2.96 9.89 -2.24
N ALA A 359 -2.56 10.88 -1.44
CA ALA A 359 -1.42 11.73 -1.74
C ALA A 359 -0.10 10.93 -1.86
N MET A 360 0.14 9.99 -0.94
CA MET A 360 1.30 9.09 -0.99
C MET A 360 1.27 8.16 -2.21
N ARG A 361 0.10 7.59 -2.55
CA ARG A 361 -0.09 6.72 -3.71
C ARG A 361 0.28 7.45 -4.98
N VAL A 362 -0.29 8.64 -5.18
CA VAL A 362 -0.02 9.49 -6.34
C VAL A 362 1.47 9.79 -6.45
N LEU A 363 2.10 10.33 -5.41
CA LEU A 363 3.53 10.68 -5.46
C LEU A 363 4.42 9.46 -5.73
N THR A 364 4.13 8.31 -5.12
CA THR A 364 4.91 7.08 -5.32
C THR A 364 4.82 6.62 -6.76
N THR A 365 3.61 6.59 -7.33
CA THR A 365 3.40 6.19 -8.73
C THR A 365 3.94 7.19 -9.75
N GLU A 366 3.96 8.50 -9.42
CA GLU A 366 4.62 9.53 -10.24
C GLU A 366 6.13 9.28 -10.32
N GLY A 367 6.78 9.00 -9.18
CA GLY A 367 8.20 8.66 -9.13
C GLY A 367 8.52 7.41 -9.96
N LEU A 368 7.71 6.34 -9.81
CA LEU A 368 7.86 5.11 -10.59
C LEU A 368 7.61 5.36 -12.10
N GLY A 369 6.66 6.22 -12.45
CA GLY A 369 6.35 6.60 -13.84
C GLY A 369 7.48 7.35 -14.54
N MET A 370 8.40 7.96 -13.78
CA MET A 370 9.64 8.54 -14.31
C MET A 370 10.73 7.48 -14.60
N GLY A 371 10.45 6.20 -14.37
CA GLY A 371 11.42 5.10 -14.50
C GLY A 371 12.33 4.92 -13.29
N LEU A 372 12.10 5.68 -12.21
CA LEU A 372 12.86 5.53 -10.97
C LEU A 372 12.52 4.22 -10.27
N LYS A 373 13.49 3.63 -9.58
CA LYS A 373 13.34 2.44 -8.74
C LYS A 373 13.67 2.76 -7.27
N PRO A 374 12.93 3.66 -6.59
CA PRO A 374 13.28 4.12 -5.26
C PRO A 374 12.91 3.06 -4.20
N SER A 375 13.86 2.19 -3.87
CA SER A 375 13.64 1.03 -2.98
C SER A 375 13.16 1.43 -1.58
N VAL A 376 13.66 2.53 -1.04
CA VAL A 376 13.24 3.08 0.26
C VAL A 376 11.82 3.63 0.20
N VAL A 377 11.48 4.41 -0.83
CA VAL A 377 10.13 4.99 -0.98
C VAL A 377 9.07 3.92 -1.19
N THR A 378 9.36 2.90 -2.00
CA THR A 378 8.43 1.78 -2.17
C THR A 378 8.26 0.98 -0.87
N ALA A 379 9.30 0.85 -0.04
CA ALA A 379 9.17 0.28 1.31
C ALA A 379 8.31 1.16 2.25
N ILE A 380 8.48 2.49 2.20
CA ILE A 380 7.65 3.46 2.94
C ILE A 380 6.19 3.30 2.53
N ALA A 381 5.91 3.30 1.23
CA ALA A 381 4.57 3.15 0.68
C ALA A 381 3.93 1.84 1.13
N LYS A 382 4.62 0.71 0.94
CA LYS A 382 4.11 -0.62 1.35
C LYS A 382 3.75 -0.66 2.83
N TYR A 383 4.70 -0.30 3.71
CA TYR A 383 4.49 -0.38 5.16
C TYR A 383 3.39 0.58 5.62
N HIS A 384 3.55 1.88 5.39
CA HIS A 384 2.65 2.87 5.95
C HIS A 384 1.25 2.82 5.35
N MET A 385 1.10 2.55 4.05
CA MET A 385 -0.22 2.54 3.43
C MET A 385 -0.99 1.27 3.78
N THR A 386 -0.35 0.12 3.99
CA THR A 386 -1.08 -1.07 4.46
C THR A 386 -1.45 -1.01 5.94
N GLU A 387 -0.57 -0.50 6.82
CA GLU A 387 -0.91 -0.28 8.24
C GLU A 387 -1.97 0.82 8.40
N THR A 388 -1.83 1.95 7.70
CA THR A 388 -2.85 3.01 7.78
C THR A 388 -4.21 2.50 7.28
N GLY A 389 -4.22 1.60 6.28
CA GLY A 389 -5.44 0.93 5.81
C GLY A 389 -6.08 0.05 6.88
N ARG A 390 -5.26 -0.63 7.71
CA ARG A 390 -5.73 -1.35 8.91
C ARG A 390 -6.48 -0.43 9.85
N ASP A 391 -5.80 0.65 10.26
CA ASP A 391 -6.26 1.53 11.33
C ASP A 391 -7.59 2.21 10.99
N VAL A 392 -7.72 2.66 9.74
CA VAL A 392 -8.96 3.32 9.29
C VAL A 392 -10.10 2.32 9.08
N LEU A 393 -9.79 1.08 8.69
CA LEU A 393 -10.80 0.04 8.56
C LEU A 393 -11.36 -0.34 9.93
N ASP A 394 -10.49 -0.53 10.92
CA ASP A 394 -10.91 -0.78 12.31
C ASP A 394 -11.81 0.37 12.83
N SER A 395 -11.43 1.61 12.55
CA SER A 395 -12.24 2.79 12.90
C SER A 395 -13.58 2.82 12.17
N ALA A 396 -13.64 2.37 10.91
CA ALA A 396 -14.90 2.28 10.17
C ALA A 396 -15.79 1.15 10.69
N MET A 397 -15.21 0.00 11.09
CA MET A 397 -15.93 -1.08 11.76
C MET A 397 -16.61 -0.57 13.04
N ASP A 398 -15.92 0.26 13.82
CA ASP A 398 -16.50 0.88 15.04
C ASP A 398 -17.68 1.82 14.73
N ILE A 399 -17.61 2.62 13.66
CA ILE A 399 -18.70 3.54 13.27
C ILE A 399 -19.93 2.77 12.76
N LEU A 400 -19.73 1.73 11.94
CA LEU A 400 -20.82 0.92 11.40
C LEU A 400 -21.37 -0.09 12.43
N ALA A 401 -20.56 -0.44 13.43
CA ALA A 401 -20.88 -1.30 14.56
C ALA A 401 -21.50 -2.64 14.10
N GLY A 402 -22.69 -2.97 14.60
CA GLY A 402 -23.40 -4.21 14.28
C GLY A 402 -23.54 -4.48 12.78
N LYS A 403 -23.68 -3.44 11.95
CA LYS A 403 -23.78 -3.60 10.49
C LYS A 403 -22.49 -4.15 9.89
N ALA A 404 -21.33 -3.73 10.40
CA ALA A 404 -20.02 -4.09 9.84
C ALA A 404 -19.65 -5.55 10.06
N ILE A 405 -20.22 -6.19 11.10
CA ILE A 405 -19.90 -7.56 11.50
C ILE A 405 -20.89 -8.62 10.98
N GLN A 406 -21.91 -8.23 10.21
CA GLN A 406 -22.84 -9.17 9.55
C GLN A 406 -22.42 -9.37 8.09
N ASN A 407 -22.09 -10.59 7.70
CA ASN A 407 -21.78 -10.88 6.29
C ASN A 407 -23.01 -10.75 5.39
N GLY A 408 -22.77 -10.50 4.10
CA GLY A 408 -23.79 -10.44 3.07
C GLY A 408 -23.53 -9.36 2.02
N PRO A 409 -24.30 -9.32 0.92
CA PRO A 409 -24.09 -8.40 -0.20
C PRO A 409 -24.16 -6.91 0.16
N GLN A 410 -24.83 -6.54 1.25
CA GLN A 410 -24.93 -5.15 1.72
C GLN A 410 -23.75 -4.73 2.61
N ASN A 411 -22.90 -5.67 3.04
CA ASN A 411 -21.73 -5.36 3.85
C ASN A 411 -20.57 -4.88 2.96
N THR A 412 -20.09 -3.67 3.22
CA THR A 412 -19.02 -3.03 2.44
C THR A 412 -17.62 -3.17 3.05
N LEU A 413 -17.49 -3.74 4.26
CA LEU A 413 -16.24 -3.75 5.03
C LEU A 413 -15.70 -5.16 5.36
N ALA A 414 -16.57 -6.16 5.52
CA ALA A 414 -16.21 -7.48 6.06
C ALA A 414 -15.13 -8.21 5.24
N SER A 415 -15.29 -8.24 3.91
CA SER A 415 -14.30 -8.85 2.99
C SER A 415 -12.91 -8.22 3.15
N GLY A 416 -12.88 -6.88 3.12
CA GLY A 416 -11.65 -6.11 3.30
C GLY A 416 -11.02 -6.35 4.67
N TYR A 417 -11.84 -6.47 5.72
CA TYR A 417 -11.39 -6.71 7.09
C TYR A 417 -10.70 -8.07 7.24
N VAL A 418 -11.28 -9.13 6.67
CA VAL A 418 -10.68 -10.47 6.72
C VAL A 418 -9.42 -10.55 5.85
N ALA A 419 -9.38 -9.88 4.70
CA ALA A 419 -8.23 -9.87 3.80
C ALA A 419 -7.04 -9.03 4.31
N GLN A 420 -7.30 -8.09 5.21
CA GLN A 420 -6.36 -7.07 5.69
C GLN A 420 -4.99 -7.62 6.13
N PRO A 421 -4.88 -8.73 6.89
CA PRO A 421 -3.58 -9.25 7.33
C PRO A 421 -2.69 -9.73 6.17
N ILE A 422 -3.28 -10.17 5.05
CA ILE A 422 -2.55 -10.74 3.92
C ILE A 422 -1.60 -9.69 3.33
N ALA A 423 -2.09 -8.48 3.05
CA ALA A 423 -1.30 -7.40 2.45
C ALA A 423 -0.13 -6.94 3.33
N ILE A 424 -0.23 -7.15 4.65
CA ILE A 424 0.78 -6.77 5.63
C ILE A 424 1.88 -7.82 5.75
N THR A 425 1.54 -9.09 5.53
CA THR A 425 2.48 -10.21 5.67
C THR A 425 3.31 -10.46 4.40
N VAL A 426 2.72 -10.32 3.21
CA VAL A 426 3.39 -10.66 1.93
C VAL A 426 4.33 -9.56 1.42
N GLU A 427 5.15 -9.88 0.40
CA GLU A 427 6.14 -9.00 -0.24
C GLU A 427 7.19 -8.41 0.73
N GLY A 428 7.49 -9.17 1.78
CA GLY A 428 8.25 -8.74 2.95
C GLY A 428 7.30 -8.23 4.02
N ALA A 429 7.20 -8.97 5.13
CA ALA A 429 6.34 -8.60 6.24
C ALA A 429 6.64 -7.18 6.72
N ASN A 430 5.60 -6.43 7.11
CA ASN A 430 5.73 -5.05 7.56
C ASN A 430 6.76 -4.86 8.68
N ILE A 431 6.91 -5.86 9.57
CA ILE A 431 7.95 -5.87 10.59
C ILE A 431 9.35 -5.79 9.97
N LEU A 432 9.62 -6.59 8.94
CA LEU A 432 10.90 -6.56 8.22
C LEU A 432 11.08 -5.23 7.48
N THR A 433 10.05 -4.81 6.73
CA THR A 433 10.06 -3.58 5.92
C THR A 433 10.37 -2.37 6.79
N ARG A 434 9.67 -2.23 7.92
CA ARG A 434 9.85 -1.10 8.83
C ARG A 434 11.19 -1.12 9.55
N ASN A 435 11.58 -2.26 10.12
CA ASN A 435 12.74 -2.31 11.02
C ASN A 435 14.08 -2.40 10.28
N LEU A 436 14.14 -3.04 9.11
CA LEU A 436 15.39 -3.28 8.38
C LEU A 436 15.52 -2.50 7.08
N MET A 437 14.44 -2.33 6.31
CA MET A 437 14.55 -1.74 4.97
C MET A 437 14.53 -0.22 4.99
N ILE A 438 13.45 0.39 5.53
CA ILE A 438 13.22 1.84 5.41
C ILE A 438 14.43 2.64 5.88
N PHE A 439 14.87 2.43 7.13
CA PHE A 439 16.04 3.15 7.65
C PHE A 439 17.35 2.41 7.42
N GLY A 440 17.40 1.09 7.61
CA GLY A 440 18.66 0.33 7.53
C GLY A 440 19.30 0.38 6.13
N GLN A 441 18.51 0.27 5.05
CA GLN A 441 19.01 0.47 3.69
C GLN A 441 19.05 1.96 3.32
N GLY A 442 18.09 2.74 3.81
CA GLY A 442 18.02 4.19 3.58
C GLY A 442 19.24 4.95 4.09
N VAL A 443 19.75 4.64 5.28
CA VAL A 443 20.93 5.29 5.88
C VAL A 443 22.18 5.10 5.04
N MET A 444 22.37 3.90 4.48
CA MET A 444 23.53 3.55 3.65
C MET A 444 23.50 4.29 2.31
N ARG A 445 22.31 4.42 1.71
CA ARG A 445 22.12 4.99 0.37
C ARG A 445 21.96 6.51 0.39
N CYS A 446 21.27 7.05 1.39
CA CYS A 446 20.93 8.47 1.46
C CYS A 446 22.03 9.33 2.09
N HIS A 447 22.91 8.74 2.91
CA HIS A 447 24.02 9.46 3.50
C HIS A 447 25.14 9.68 2.46
N PRO A 448 25.52 10.93 2.15
CA PRO A 448 26.37 11.27 0.99
C PRO A 448 27.79 10.70 1.03
N TYR A 449 28.24 10.22 2.19
CA TYR A 449 29.61 9.71 2.37
C TYR A 449 29.70 8.31 2.99
N LEU A 450 28.58 7.70 3.41
CA LEU A 450 28.63 6.50 4.28
C LEU A 450 29.01 5.25 3.48
N GLN A 451 28.37 5.05 2.32
CA GLN A 451 28.72 3.96 1.40
C GLN A 451 30.20 4.03 0.98
N SER A 452 30.66 5.18 0.48
CA SER A 452 32.07 5.38 0.11
C SER A 452 33.04 5.19 1.28
N MET A 453 32.61 5.53 2.51
CA MET A 453 33.40 5.27 3.71
C MET A 453 33.55 3.77 3.93
N VAL A 454 32.47 3.00 3.88
CA VAL A 454 32.50 1.53 4.05
C VAL A 454 33.34 0.87 2.95
N GLU A 455 33.19 1.30 1.69
CA GLU A 455 34.00 0.82 0.57
C GLU A 455 35.49 1.09 0.81
N SER A 456 35.85 2.31 1.24
CA SER A 456 37.25 2.67 1.51
C SER A 456 37.85 1.89 2.69
N ILE A 457 37.05 1.51 3.68
CA ILE A 457 37.48 0.67 4.81
C ILE A 457 37.89 -0.72 4.33
N HIS A 458 37.15 -1.29 3.37
CA HIS A 458 37.38 -2.63 2.84
C HIS A 458 38.35 -2.66 1.66
N SER A 459 38.65 -1.53 1.02
CA SER A 459 39.62 -1.42 -0.07
C SER A 459 41.02 -1.90 0.32
N GLU A 460 41.72 -2.55 -0.61
CA GLU A 460 43.10 -3.01 -0.44
C GLU A 460 44.12 -2.10 -1.17
N ASP A 461 43.65 -0.96 -1.69
CA ASP A 461 44.49 -0.01 -2.43
C ASP A 461 45.56 0.64 -1.54
N LYS A 462 46.71 0.95 -2.14
CA LYS A 462 47.85 1.60 -1.46
C LYS A 462 47.49 2.99 -0.90
N ASP A 463 46.51 3.68 -1.47
CA ASP A 463 46.07 5.02 -1.07
C ASP A 463 44.77 5.01 -0.22
N ALA A 464 44.28 3.83 0.17
CA ALA A 464 43.01 3.67 0.89
C ALA A 464 42.96 4.43 2.23
N ASP A 465 44.07 4.53 2.96
CA ASP A 465 44.13 5.31 4.21
C ASP A 465 43.97 6.82 3.97
N SER A 466 44.51 7.35 2.87
CA SER A 466 44.38 8.77 2.50
C SER A 466 42.95 9.09 2.05
N LYS A 467 42.39 8.24 1.15
CA LYS A 467 40.99 8.31 0.73
C LYS A 467 40.03 8.27 1.92
N PHE A 468 40.24 7.33 2.84
CA PHE A 468 39.43 7.19 4.05
C PHE A 468 39.46 8.46 4.93
N ARG A 469 40.64 9.04 5.17
CA ARG A 469 40.75 10.31 5.93
C ARG A 469 40.01 11.45 5.26
N GLY A 470 40.11 11.57 3.94
CA GLY A 470 39.37 12.58 3.17
C GLY A 470 37.86 12.45 3.32
N ILE A 471 37.33 11.22 3.21
CA ILE A 471 35.89 10.93 3.37
C ILE A 471 35.44 11.17 4.82
N LEU A 472 36.26 10.79 5.80
CA LEU A 472 35.96 11.01 7.21
C LEU A 472 35.85 12.50 7.54
N THR A 473 36.78 13.34 7.06
CA THR A 473 36.70 14.80 7.25
C THR A 473 35.42 15.38 6.63
N LYS A 474 35.05 14.94 5.41
CA LYS A 474 33.79 15.37 4.77
C LYS A 474 32.56 14.96 5.59
N THR A 475 32.57 13.75 6.14
CA THR A 475 31.48 13.21 6.98
C THR A 475 31.33 14.01 8.28
N VAL A 476 32.44 14.34 8.94
CA VAL A 476 32.43 15.18 10.15
C VAL A 476 31.92 16.59 9.84
N SER A 477 32.45 17.24 8.79
CA SER A 477 31.99 18.58 8.37
C SER A 477 30.50 18.60 8.04
N TYR A 478 30.01 17.54 7.39
CA TYR A 478 28.60 17.35 7.09
C TYR A 478 27.74 17.24 8.34
N SER A 479 28.15 16.41 9.30
CA SER A 479 27.41 16.24 10.56
C SER A 479 27.40 17.51 11.42
N VAL A 480 28.50 18.26 11.44
CA VAL A 480 28.57 19.59 12.08
C VAL A 480 27.61 20.57 11.40
N ALA A 481 27.56 20.60 10.06
CA ALA A 481 26.65 21.47 9.33
C ALA A 481 25.17 21.13 9.57
N ASN A 482 24.82 19.84 9.68
CA ASN A 482 23.47 19.40 10.06
C ASN A 482 23.13 19.82 11.49
N SER A 483 24.07 19.64 12.41
CA SER A 483 23.92 20.02 13.82
C SER A 483 23.71 21.53 14.01
N LEU A 484 24.49 22.37 13.31
CA LEU A 484 24.31 23.83 13.32
C LEU A 484 22.95 24.25 12.73
N ARG A 485 22.49 23.55 11.69
CA ARG A 485 21.17 23.81 11.09
C ARG A 485 20.04 23.45 12.04
N ALA A 486 20.10 22.27 12.66
CA ALA A 486 19.12 21.84 13.64
C ALA A 486 19.07 22.80 14.84
N PHE A 487 20.23 23.27 15.30
CA PHE A 487 20.32 24.28 16.35
C PHE A 487 19.71 25.62 15.92
N LYS A 488 20.06 26.14 14.74
CA LYS A 488 19.48 27.37 14.17
C LYS A 488 17.96 27.27 14.11
N TYR A 489 17.44 26.16 13.60
CA TYR A 489 15.99 25.92 13.49
C TYR A 489 15.31 25.69 14.84
N GLY A 490 16.03 25.17 15.83
CA GLY A 490 15.56 25.04 17.20
C GLY A 490 15.40 26.38 17.91
N VAL A 491 16.38 27.29 17.76
CA VAL A 491 16.37 28.63 18.39
C VAL A 491 15.49 29.62 17.62
N MET A 492 15.59 29.61 16.30
CA MET A 492 14.90 30.54 15.40
C MET A 492 14.05 29.78 14.37
N PRO A 493 12.91 29.18 14.79
CA PRO A 493 12.11 28.30 13.93
C PRO A 493 11.53 29.00 12.70
N PHE A 494 11.34 30.32 12.74
CA PHE A 494 10.87 31.12 11.61
C PHE A 494 11.89 31.23 10.46
N THR A 495 13.15 30.83 10.68
CA THR A 495 14.22 30.84 9.67
C THR A 495 14.27 29.56 8.82
N ALA A 496 13.40 28.59 9.09
CA ALA A 496 13.23 27.42 8.24
C ALA A 496 12.73 27.83 6.84
N ASP A 497 13.20 27.13 5.81
CA ASP A 497 12.87 27.44 4.42
C ASP A 497 11.39 27.10 4.13
N ALA A 498 10.76 27.92 3.31
CA ALA A 498 9.42 27.70 2.76
C ALA A 498 9.25 28.58 1.52
N LYS A 499 8.88 27.94 0.41
CA LYS A 499 8.81 28.55 -0.92
C LYS A 499 7.45 28.41 -1.57
N SER A 500 6.49 27.74 -0.92
CA SER A 500 5.13 27.65 -1.44
C SER A 500 4.51 29.03 -1.73
N SER A 501 3.75 29.12 -2.81
CA SER A 501 2.90 30.29 -3.08
C SER A 501 1.72 30.38 -2.12
N LEU A 502 1.29 29.27 -1.52
CA LEU A 502 0.16 29.18 -0.61
C LEU A 502 0.58 29.45 0.84
N PRO A 503 0.06 30.49 1.50
CA PRO A 503 0.42 30.83 2.87
C PRO A 503 0.23 29.68 3.87
N GLU A 504 -0.86 28.93 3.71
CA GLU A 504 -1.22 27.81 4.57
C GLU A 504 -0.26 26.62 4.45
N VAL A 505 0.42 26.46 3.31
CA VAL A 505 1.41 25.40 3.06
C VAL A 505 2.76 25.74 3.67
N ARG A 506 3.14 27.03 3.70
CA ARG A 506 4.47 27.48 4.17
C ARG A 506 4.78 27.03 5.59
N GLU A 507 3.80 27.01 6.48
CA GLU A 507 3.99 26.57 7.86
C GLU A 507 4.33 25.07 7.94
N TYR A 508 3.73 24.25 7.07
CA TYR A 508 4.02 22.82 7.00
C TYR A 508 5.40 22.54 6.38
N GLU A 509 5.83 23.30 5.34
CA GLU A 509 7.19 23.19 4.80
C GLU A 509 8.25 23.51 5.86
N LYS A 510 8.06 24.61 6.62
CA LYS A 510 8.95 24.95 7.74
C LYS A 510 9.00 23.82 8.75
N ALA A 511 7.86 23.24 9.13
CA ALA A 511 7.81 22.13 10.06
C ALA A 511 8.58 20.89 9.54
N ALA A 512 8.41 20.54 8.27
CA ALA A 512 9.14 19.45 7.64
C ALA A 512 10.66 19.69 7.64
N HIS A 513 11.12 20.89 7.28
CA HIS A 513 12.54 21.27 7.35
C HIS A 513 13.11 21.16 8.77
N ARG A 514 12.36 21.60 9.78
CA ARG A 514 12.78 21.51 11.19
C ARG A 514 12.94 20.06 11.62
N LEU A 515 11.94 19.22 11.36
CA LEU A 515 11.96 17.80 11.74
C LEU A 515 13.04 17.01 10.99
N ALA A 516 13.21 17.26 9.69
CA ALA A 516 14.28 16.66 8.90
C ALA A 516 15.67 17.04 9.41
N ALA A 517 15.88 18.30 9.83
CA ALA A 517 17.14 18.71 10.43
C ALA A 517 17.41 17.98 11.77
N LYS A 518 16.38 17.73 12.59
CA LYS A 518 16.50 16.90 13.80
C LYS A 518 16.84 15.45 13.45
N LEU A 519 16.15 14.87 12.46
CA LEU A 519 16.40 13.51 11.95
C LEU A 519 17.86 13.33 11.55
N ALA A 520 18.41 14.25 10.76
CA ALA A 520 19.80 14.19 10.29
C ALA A 520 20.80 14.12 11.47
N VAL A 521 20.59 14.94 12.51
CA VAL A 521 21.42 14.89 13.72
C VAL A 521 21.28 13.52 14.41
N TYR A 522 20.06 13.01 14.57
CA TYR A 522 19.87 11.74 15.27
C TYR A 522 20.45 10.57 14.49
N ALA A 523 20.34 10.58 13.16
CA ALA A 523 20.94 9.58 12.29
C ALA A 523 22.47 9.61 12.39
N ASP A 524 23.11 10.78 12.27
CA ASP A 524 24.56 10.92 12.34
C ASP A 524 25.12 10.47 13.70
N PHE A 525 24.49 10.90 14.80
CA PHE A 525 24.92 10.50 16.14
C PHE A 525 24.61 9.02 16.45
N SER A 526 23.58 8.44 15.82
CA SER A 526 23.33 6.99 15.89
C SER A 526 24.46 6.21 15.23
N LEU A 527 24.85 6.61 14.03
CA LEU A 527 25.98 6.01 13.31
C LEU A 527 27.28 6.14 14.11
N LEU A 528 27.52 7.30 14.73
CA LEU A 528 28.71 7.54 15.55
C LEU A 528 28.76 6.64 16.81
N VAL A 529 27.64 6.50 17.52
CA VAL A 529 27.58 5.80 18.81
C VAL A 529 27.42 4.28 18.63
N LEU A 530 26.54 3.86 17.71
CA LEU A 530 26.18 2.46 17.54
C LEU A 530 26.97 1.78 16.43
N GLY A 531 27.50 2.53 15.45
CA GLY A 531 28.23 1.97 14.31
C GLY A 531 27.45 0.82 13.65
N GLY A 532 28.12 -0.31 13.42
CA GLY A 532 27.50 -1.51 12.85
C GLY A 532 26.39 -2.13 13.71
N LYS A 533 26.31 -1.83 15.02
CA LYS A 533 25.22 -2.30 15.90
C LYS A 533 23.90 -1.58 15.62
N LEU A 534 23.89 -0.47 14.88
CA LEU A 534 22.66 0.23 14.51
C LEU A 534 21.71 -0.69 13.73
N LYS A 535 22.23 -1.58 12.88
CA LYS A 535 21.45 -2.58 12.14
C LYS A 535 20.75 -3.57 13.07
N GLN A 536 21.39 -3.92 14.20
CA GLN A 536 20.82 -4.81 15.23
C GLN A 536 19.85 -4.05 16.15
N ALA A 537 19.96 -2.73 16.24
CA ALA A 537 19.09 -1.88 17.03
C ALA A 537 17.77 -1.56 16.29
N GLU A 538 17.06 -2.61 15.89
CA GLU A 538 15.88 -2.57 15.03
C GLU A 538 14.84 -1.54 15.50
N MET A 539 14.52 -1.48 16.79
CA MET A 539 13.55 -0.52 17.32
C MET A 539 13.99 0.95 17.19
N LEU A 540 15.29 1.24 17.28
CA LEU A 540 15.82 2.59 17.11
C LEU A 540 15.87 2.98 15.64
N SER A 541 16.37 2.07 14.79
CA SER A 541 16.37 2.19 13.33
C SER A 541 14.96 2.46 12.81
N ALA A 542 13.98 1.66 13.23
CA ALA A 542 12.59 1.79 12.83
C ALA A 542 11.98 3.15 13.18
N ARG A 543 12.27 3.68 14.38
CA ARG A 543 11.78 5.00 14.78
C ARG A 543 12.34 6.11 13.88
N LEU A 544 13.61 6.04 13.49
CA LEU A 544 14.18 6.99 12.51
C LEU A 544 13.56 6.80 11.11
N GLY A 545 13.25 5.55 10.74
CA GLY A 545 12.49 5.21 9.54
C GLY A 545 11.08 5.80 9.53
N ASP A 546 10.36 5.74 10.65
CA ASP A 546 9.03 6.34 10.79
C ASP A 546 9.11 7.87 10.57
N VAL A 547 10.11 8.55 11.14
CA VAL A 547 10.30 10.00 10.94
C VAL A 547 10.48 10.33 9.47
N MET A 548 11.35 9.60 8.77
CA MET A 548 11.57 9.78 7.34
C MET A 548 10.29 9.53 6.52
N SER A 549 9.56 8.48 6.88
CA SER A 549 8.33 8.08 6.20
C SER A 549 7.21 9.10 6.35
N TYR A 550 7.00 9.62 7.55
CA TYR A 550 6.00 10.65 7.80
C TYR A 550 6.40 12.00 7.19
N LEU A 551 7.69 12.31 7.07
CA LEU A 551 8.14 13.48 6.30
C LEU A 551 7.86 13.31 4.80
N TYR A 552 8.07 12.12 4.26
CA TYR A 552 7.66 11.79 2.88
C TYR A 552 6.15 11.92 2.71
N ALA A 553 5.35 11.41 3.65
CA ALA A 553 3.90 11.54 3.64
C ALA A 553 3.44 13.02 3.70
N ALA A 554 4.08 13.85 4.51
CA ALA A 554 3.82 15.29 4.57
C ALA A 554 4.17 15.99 3.24
N MET A 555 5.29 15.64 2.62
CA MET A 555 5.65 16.14 1.28
C MET A 555 4.62 15.73 0.23
N ALA A 556 4.18 14.47 0.24
CA ALA A 556 3.14 13.97 -0.65
C ALA A 556 1.83 14.75 -0.48
N SER A 557 1.38 14.94 0.76
CA SER A 557 0.19 15.73 1.13
C SER A 557 0.26 17.17 0.60
N ILE A 558 1.41 17.82 0.75
CA ILE A 558 1.68 19.18 0.25
C ILE A 558 1.59 19.23 -1.29
N LYS A 559 2.29 18.33 -2.00
CA LYS A 559 2.26 18.29 -3.46
C LYS A 559 0.83 18.06 -3.98
N TYR A 560 0.10 17.13 -3.36
CA TYR A 560 -1.27 16.82 -3.74
C TYR A 560 -2.17 18.06 -3.61
N TYR A 561 -2.11 18.77 -2.49
CA TYR A 561 -2.88 20.01 -2.29
C TYR A 561 -2.49 21.13 -3.28
N GLU A 562 -1.19 21.28 -3.57
CA GLU A 562 -0.72 22.34 -4.46
C GLU A 562 -1.05 22.08 -5.93
N GLN A 563 -0.92 20.84 -6.40
CA GLN A 563 -0.91 20.49 -7.82
C GLN A 563 -2.09 19.63 -8.28
N LYS A 564 -2.66 18.79 -7.41
CA LYS A 564 -3.78 17.89 -7.77
C LYS A 564 -5.14 18.48 -7.42
N VAL A 565 -5.24 19.22 -6.33
CA VAL A 565 -6.50 19.87 -5.93
C VAL A 565 -6.72 21.12 -6.77
N ALA A 566 -7.86 21.15 -7.49
CA ALA A 566 -8.25 22.31 -8.26
C ALA A 566 -8.48 23.53 -7.35
N VAL A 567 -8.16 24.73 -7.84
CA VAL A 567 -8.31 25.98 -7.05
C VAL A 567 -9.75 26.17 -6.54
N SER A 568 -10.74 25.77 -7.34
CA SER A 568 -12.17 25.83 -6.98
C SER A 568 -12.58 24.87 -5.86
N GLU A 569 -11.77 23.84 -5.57
CA GLU A 569 -12.09 22.80 -4.59
C GLU A 569 -11.25 22.91 -3.32
N ARG A 570 -10.29 23.84 -3.26
CA ARG A 570 -9.38 24.01 -2.12
C ARG A 570 -10.08 24.26 -0.80
N GLU A 571 -11.18 25.02 -0.80
CA GLU A 571 -11.97 25.25 0.42
C GLU A 571 -12.51 23.94 0.99
N GLN A 572 -12.99 23.04 0.12
CA GLN A 572 -13.51 21.72 0.50
C GLN A 572 -12.37 20.76 0.90
N ALA A 573 -11.20 20.89 0.28
CA ALA A 573 -10.03 20.05 0.55
C ALA A 573 -9.22 20.48 1.78
N ALA A 574 -9.30 21.75 2.18
CA ALA A 574 -8.47 22.31 3.25
C ALA A 574 -8.56 21.57 4.58
N PRO A 575 -9.76 21.16 5.08
CA PRO A 575 -9.85 20.37 6.32
C PRO A 575 -9.09 19.04 6.24
N TYR A 576 -9.19 18.35 5.10
CA TYR A 576 -8.49 17.08 4.86
C TYR A 576 -6.97 17.29 4.82
N PHE A 577 -6.52 18.27 4.03
CA PHE A 577 -5.12 18.61 3.88
C PHE A 577 -4.47 19.00 5.22
N HIS A 578 -5.13 19.87 5.99
CA HIS A 578 -4.61 20.34 7.27
C HIS A 578 -4.52 19.22 8.30
N TYR A 579 -5.55 18.37 8.40
CA TYR A 579 -5.52 17.22 9.29
C TYR A 579 -4.41 16.24 8.88
N ALA A 580 -4.40 15.81 7.61
CA ALA A 580 -3.46 14.82 7.09
C ALA A 580 -1.99 15.24 7.28
N THR A 581 -1.68 16.50 6.91
CA THR A 581 -0.31 17.03 7.02
C THR A 581 0.11 17.20 8.47
N ARG A 582 -0.82 17.62 9.35
CA ARG A 582 -0.57 17.74 10.80
C ARG A 582 -0.37 16.37 11.45
N TYR A 583 -1.17 15.38 11.09
CA TYR A 583 -1.01 13.99 11.53
C TYR A 583 0.38 13.46 11.17
N ALA A 584 0.81 13.62 9.92
CA ALA A 584 2.12 13.15 9.49
C ALA A 584 3.25 13.84 10.28
N LEU A 585 3.26 15.17 10.37
CA LEU A 585 4.32 15.91 11.06
C LEU A 585 4.36 15.65 12.58
N THR A 586 3.20 15.52 13.22
CA THR A 586 3.13 15.19 14.66
C THR A 586 3.56 13.75 14.93
N SER A 587 3.24 12.81 14.05
CA SER A 587 3.70 11.41 14.14
C SER A 587 5.23 11.31 13.97
N ALA A 588 5.81 12.09 13.05
CA ALA A 588 7.26 12.22 12.91
C ALA A 588 7.90 12.79 14.19
N GLU A 589 7.31 13.82 14.79
CA GLU A 589 7.80 14.39 16.04
C GLU A 589 7.73 13.39 17.21
N GLU A 590 6.65 12.62 17.32
CA GLU A 590 6.49 11.58 18.33
C GLU A 590 7.54 10.46 18.16
N ALA A 591 7.81 10.03 16.93
CA ALA A 591 8.84 9.04 16.64
C ALA A 591 10.25 9.53 17.05
N LEU A 592 10.56 10.82 16.83
CA LEU A 592 11.80 11.45 17.32
C LEU A 592 11.90 11.44 18.85
N HIS A 593 10.81 11.73 19.56
CA HIS A 593 10.79 11.68 21.02
C HIS A 593 11.00 10.26 21.54
N LYS A 594 10.23 9.28 21.03
CA LYS A 594 10.38 7.86 21.35
C LYS A 594 11.81 7.36 21.07
N PHE A 595 12.43 7.83 19.98
CA PHE A 595 13.81 7.51 19.67
C PHE A 595 14.76 8.05 20.75
N LEU A 596 14.67 9.33 21.09
CA LEU A 596 15.54 9.96 22.08
C LEU A 596 15.42 9.31 23.46
N ASP A 597 14.20 9.05 23.93
CA ASP A 597 13.98 8.50 25.27
C ASP A 597 14.64 7.13 25.44
N ASN A 598 14.69 6.36 24.35
CA ASN A 598 15.26 5.03 24.30
C ASN A 598 16.71 4.98 23.79
N PHE A 599 17.35 6.13 23.53
CA PHE A 599 18.72 6.15 23.04
C PHE A 599 19.70 5.74 24.16
N PRO A 600 20.57 4.72 23.93
CA PRO A 600 21.30 4.06 25.02
C PRO A 600 22.41 4.93 25.64
N ALA A 601 23.06 5.78 24.86
CA ALA A 601 24.13 6.63 25.36
C ALA A 601 23.56 7.91 26.00
N SER A 602 23.45 7.90 27.34
CA SER A 602 22.81 8.98 28.10
C SER A 602 23.43 10.37 27.90
N GLY A 603 24.76 10.45 27.72
CA GLY A 603 25.48 11.69 27.41
C GLY A 603 25.12 12.23 26.03
N THR A 604 25.27 11.41 24.99
CA THR A 604 24.89 11.77 23.61
C THR A 604 23.41 12.09 23.50
N ARG A 605 22.54 11.36 24.21
CA ARG A 605 21.11 11.65 24.30
C ARG A 605 20.84 13.05 24.84
N LYS A 606 21.47 13.44 25.95
CA LYS A 606 21.34 14.81 26.50
C LYS A 606 21.86 15.86 25.52
N PHE A 607 23.00 15.60 24.89
CA PHE A 607 23.56 16.48 23.87
C PHE A 607 22.62 16.68 22.68
N MET A 608 22.13 15.59 22.07
CA MET A 608 21.16 15.62 20.98
C MET A 608 19.91 16.40 21.38
N ARG A 609 19.41 16.21 22.60
CA ARG A 609 18.23 16.91 23.13
C ARG A 609 18.44 18.43 23.22
N VAL A 610 19.63 18.86 23.64
CA VAL A 610 20.01 20.29 23.72
C VAL A 610 20.21 20.88 22.33
N ILE A 611 20.99 20.25 21.46
CA ILE A 611 21.33 20.82 20.15
C ILE A 611 20.11 20.91 19.22
N THR A 612 19.16 19.99 19.37
CA THR A 612 17.88 20.02 18.64
C THR A 612 16.79 20.82 19.36
N MET A 613 17.12 21.47 20.48
CA MET A 613 16.21 22.29 21.29
C MET A 613 14.87 21.63 21.61
N GLN A 614 14.91 20.34 21.97
CA GLN A 614 13.68 19.57 22.25
C GLN A 614 12.95 20.03 23.51
N PHE A 615 13.57 20.87 24.34
CA PHE A 615 12.93 21.47 25.52
C PHE A 615 12.20 22.79 25.23
N SER A 616 12.52 23.47 24.11
CA SER A 616 12.11 24.86 23.88
C SER A 616 11.44 25.12 22.52
N GLY A 617 11.29 24.10 21.67
CA GLY A 617 10.81 24.30 20.31
C GLY A 617 9.29 24.32 20.21
N LYS A 618 8.73 25.34 19.57
CA LYS A 618 7.35 25.42 19.07
C LYS A 618 7.00 24.15 18.27
N GLN A 619 6.49 23.13 18.95
CA GLN A 619 6.09 21.85 18.37
C GLN A 619 5.03 22.09 17.29
N MET A 620 4.87 21.15 16.37
CA MET A 620 3.70 21.23 15.50
C MET A 620 2.45 21.18 16.39
N PRO A 621 1.49 22.12 16.27
CA PRO A 621 0.26 22.02 17.02
C PRO A 621 -0.35 20.64 16.81
N LYS A 622 -0.79 20.01 17.90
CA LYS A 622 -1.53 18.75 17.81
C LYS A 622 -2.85 18.98 17.08
N ILE A 623 -3.42 17.89 16.58
CA ILE A 623 -4.80 17.89 16.09
C ILE A 623 -5.68 18.21 17.31
N ASN A 624 -6.52 19.24 17.17
CA ASN A 624 -7.43 19.68 18.22
C ASN A 624 -8.88 19.35 17.84
N ASP A 625 -9.78 19.45 18.81
CA ASP A 625 -11.19 19.08 18.65
C ASP A 625 -11.90 19.90 17.57
N ASP A 626 -11.49 21.16 17.35
CA ASP A 626 -12.06 22.00 16.29
C ASP A 626 -11.74 21.46 14.89
N MET A 627 -10.49 21.06 14.65
CA MET A 627 -10.10 20.40 13.39
C MET A 627 -10.81 19.07 13.21
N VAL A 628 -11.00 18.31 14.30
CA VAL A 628 -11.77 17.06 14.27
C VAL A 628 -13.21 17.32 13.86
N ARG A 629 -13.88 18.28 14.51
CA ARG A 629 -15.27 18.65 14.20
C ARG A 629 -15.42 19.18 12.77
N GLU A 630 -14.50 20.04 12.33
CA GLU A 630 -14.49 20.61 10.98
C GLU A 630 -14.35 19.51 9.91
N LEU A 631 -13.36 18.64 10.04
CA LEU A 631 -13.13 17.56 9.07
C LEU A 631 -14.26 16.53 9.09
N ALA A 632 -14.75 16.14 10.28
CA ALA A 632 -15.85 15.19 10.39
C ALA A 632 -17.16 15.75 9.79
N ALA A 633 -17.41 17.06 9.91
CA ALA A 633 -18.52 17.71 9.23
C ALA A 633 -18.31 17.72 7.72
N ALA A 634 -17.12 18.09 7.23
CA ALA A 634 -16.79 18.08 5.80
C ALA A 634 -16.92 16.68 5.16
N ALA A 635 -16.51 15.62 5.89
CA ALA A 635 -16.61 14.24 5.43
C ALA A 635 -18.06 13.77 5.22
N GLN A 636 -19.02 14.29 5.99
CA GLN A 636 -20.43 13.96 5.87
C GLN A 636 -21.15 14.67 4.73
N MET A 637 -20.51 15.64 4.05
CA MET A 637 -21.13 16.42 2.97
C MET A 637 -20.85 15.82 1.59
N ASP A 638 -21.78 15.99 0.66
CA ASP A 638 -21.68 15.47 -0.71
C ASP A 638 -20.98 16.51 -1.58
N THR A 639 -19.65 16.48 -1.54
CA THR A 639 -18.81 17.46 -2.21
C THR A 639 -18.06 16.84 -3.38
N PRO A 640 -17.80 17.61 -4.47
CA PRO A 640 -16.94 17.18 -5.57
C PRO A 640 -15.59 16.65 -5.08
N PHE A 641 -14.96 17.33 -4.12
CA PHE A 641 -13.69 16.89 -3.56
C PHE A 641 -13.77 15.52 -2.86
N LYS A 642 -14.84 15.24 -2.10
CA LYS A 642 -15.01 13.91 -1.49
C LYS A 642 -15.16 12.82 -2.55
N ALA A 643 -15.92 13.09 -3.61
CA ALA A 643 -16.07 12.14 -4.71
C ALA A 643 -14.74 11.86 -5.43
N GLN A 644 -13.87 12.86 -5.58
CA GLN A 644 -12.51 12.67 -6.08
C GLN A 644 -11.65 11.85 -5.12
N LEU A 645 -11.76 12.10 -3.81
CA LEU A 645 -10.99 11.36 -2.81
C LEU A 645 -11.40 9.89 -2.71
N THR A 646 -12.68 9.56 -2.93
CA THR A 646 -13.20 8.18 -2.93
C THR A 646 -13.37 7.59 -4.33
N HIS A 647 -12.63 8.10 -5.33
CA HIS A 647 -12.86 7.78 -6.75
C HIS A 647 -12.64 6.31 -7.13
N LEU A 648 -11.89 5.53 -6.35
CA LEU A 648 -11.67 4.10 -6.59
C LEU A 648 -12.94 3.28 -6.30
N VAL A 649 -13.80 3.76 -5.40
CA VAL A 649 -15.04 3.06 -5.09
C VAL A 649 -16.04 3.33 -6.22
N LYS A 650 -16.36 2.29 -7.00
CA LYS A 650 -17.33 2.34 -8.11
C LYS A 650 -18.57 1.52 -7.73
N PRO A 651 -19.59 2.13 -7.12
CA PRO A 651 -20.82 1.41 -6.78
C PRO A 651 -21.45 0.78 -8.02
N THR A 652 -21.93 -0.45 -7.85
CA THR A 652 -22.71 -1.17 -8.86
C THR A 652 -24.14 -1.34 -8.38
N ALA A 653 -25.10 -1.27 -9.29
CA ALA A 653 -26.52 -1.26 -8.94
C ALA A 653 -26.88 -2.46 -8.04
N GLY A 654 -27.43 -2.17 -6.86
CA GLY A 654 -27.86 -3.17 -5.89
C GLY A 654 -26.79 -3.64 -4.89
N ASP A 655 -25.53 -3.26 -5.05
CA ASP A 655 -24.50 -3.59 -4.05
C ASP A 655 -24.59 -2.71 -2.79
N GLY A 656 -23.87 -3.10 -1.73
CA GLY A 656 -23.86 -2.37 -0.46
C GLY A 656 -23.41 -0.90 -0.58
N HIS A 657 -22.50 -0.58 -1.51
CA HIS A 657 -22.04 0.79 -1.72
C HIS A 657 -23.11 1.64 -2.41
N ASP A 658 -23.81 1.10 -3.41
CA ASP A 658 -24.91 1.76 -4.11
C ASP A 658 -26.09 2.01 -3.16
N ILE A 659 -26.46 1.02 -2.34
CA ILE A 659 -27.52 1.17 -1.34
C ILE A 659 -27.21 2.30 -0.34
N ASN A 660 -25.98 2.33 0.18
CA ASN A 660 -25.54 3.39 1.09
C ASN A 660 -25.55 4.76 0.39
N GLU A 661 -25.01 4.84 -0.83
CA GLU A 661 -24.92 6.07 -1.61
C GLU A 661 -26.30 6.64 -1.95
N GLN A 662 -27.25 5.81 -2.35
CA GLN A 662 -28.61 6.23 -2.66
C GLN A 662 -29.32 6.83 -1.44
N ALA A 663 -29.20 6.20 -0.27
CA ALA A 663 -29.77 6.71 0.97
C ALA A 663 -29.11 8.02 1.41
N TYR A 664 -27.78 8.09 1.24
CA TYR A 664 -26.99 9.26 1.54
C TYR A 664 -27.37 10.46 0.66
N LYS A 665 -27.39 10.29 -0.67
CA LYS A 665 -27.80 11.33 -1.62
C LYS A 665 -29.26 11.76 -1.40
N ALA A 666 -30.15 10.81 -1.12
CA ALA A 666 -31.54 11.12 -0.77
C ALA A 666 -31.63 11.99 0.49
N LYS A 667 -30.81 11.70 1.52
CA LYS A 667 -30.73 12.54 2.72
C LYS A 667 -30.24 13.95 2.39
N MET A 668 -29.15 14.06 1.65
CA MET A 668 -28.58 15.36 1.26
C MET A 668 -29.60 16.22 0.51
N GLY A 669 -30.39 15.61 -0.38
CA GLY A 669 -31.45 16.29 -1.13
C GLY A 669 -32.67 16.72 -0.30
N CYS A 670 -32.82 16.27 0.96
CA CYS A 670 -33.95 16.62 1.82
C CYS A 670 -33.54 17.15 3.21
N LEU A 671 -32.28 17.56 3.39
CA LEU A 671 -31.77 18.04 4.69
C LEU A 671 -32.62 19.17 5.30
N ASP A 672 -32.98 20.18 4.49
CA ASP A 672 -33.78 21.31 4.97
C ASP A 672 -35.18 20.88 5.42
N LEU A 673 -35.78 19.92 4.71
CA LEU A 673 -37.08 19.34 5.06
C LEU A 673 -36.99 18.53 6.36
N LEU A 674 -35.93 17.73 6.53
CA LEU A 674 -35.69 16.99 7.77
C LEU A 674 -35.51 17.94 8.96
N VAL A 675 -34.79 19.04 8.78
CA VAL A 675 -34.63 20.08 9.81
C VAL A 675 -35.96 20.76 10.13
N LYS A 676 -36.78 21.06 9.11
CA LYS A 676 -38.12 21.63 9.26
C LYS A 676 -39.03 20.71 10.09
N VAL A 677 -39.12 19.43 9.73
CA VAL A 677 -39.91 18.42 10.47
C VAL A 677 -39.40 18.26 11.90
N LYS A 678 -38.08 18.14 12.12
CA LYS A 678 -37.51 18.03 13.47
C LYS A 678 -37.79 19.26 14.34
N LYS A 679 -37.75 20.47 13.76
CA LYS A 679 -38.11 21.71 14.47
C LYS A 679 -39.60 21.72 14.85
N ALA A 680 -40.48 21.31 13.95
CA ALA A 680 -41.91 21.24 14.22
C ALA A 680 -42.25 20.24 15.36
N VAL A 681 -41.61 19.07 15.37
CA VAL A 681 -41.72 18.11 16.48
C VAL A 681 -41.23 18.73 17.79
N ARG A 682 -40.07 19.39 17.80
CA ARG A 682 -39.52 20.06 19.01
C ARG A 682 -40.42 21.18 19.52
N ARG A 683 -41.07 21.92 18.64
CA ARG A 683 -42.04 22.99 18.96
C ARG A 683 -43.43 22.46 19.32
N ARG A 684 -43.65 21.14 19.25
CA ARG A 684 -44.95 20.47 19.47
C ARG A 684 -46.04 20.91 18.50
N GLU A 685 -45.65 21.34 17.29
CA GLU A 685 -46.57 21.65 16.19
C GLU A 685 -47.16 20.35 15.60
N ILE A 686 -46.41 19.24 15.68
CA ILE A 686 -46.83 17.88 15.32
C ILE A 686 -46.37 16.87 16.37
N GLN A 687 -47.10 15.76 16.49
CA GLN A 687 -46.73 14.64 17.33
C GLN A 687 -45.81 13.68 16.58
N PRO A 688 -44.72 13.19 17.19
CA PRO A 688 -43.90 12.14 16.60
C PRO A 688 -44.69 10.82 16.56
N GLY A 689 -44.64 10.13 15.43
CA GLY A 689 -45.16 8.77 15.29
C GLY A 689 -44.21 7.72 15.87
N VAL A 690 -44.70 6.48 16.00
CA VAL A 690 -43.86 5.33 16.38
C VAL A 690 -42.85 5.02 15.26
N ARG A 691 -43.28 5.17 14.02
CA ARG A 691 -42.43 5.11 12.83
C ARG A 691 -42.24 6.50 12.24
N PHE A 692 -41.15 6.67 11.48
CA PHE A 692 -40.86 7.95 10.84
C PHE A 692 -41.95 8.34 9.83
N GLU A 693 -42.47 7.38 9.06
CA GLU A 693 -43.59 7.59 8.11
C GLU A 693 -44.81 8.23 8.77
N GLN A 694 -45.22 7.74 9.94
CA GLN A 694 -46.33 8.33 10.70
C GLN A 694 -46.07 9.79 11.13
N THR A 695 -44.80 10.14 11.37
CA THR A 695 -44.42 11.53 11.65
C THR A 695 -44.56 12.41 10.40
N LEU A 696 -44.26 11.85 9.22
CA LEU A 696 -44.46 12.53 7.94
C LEU A 696 -45.95 12.71 7.64
N ASP A 697 -46.79 11.71 7.92
CA ASP A 697 -48.25 11.80 7.76
C ASP A 697 -48.81 12.94 8.60
N ASN A 698 -48.38 13.04 9.86
CA ASN A 698 -48.77 14.13 10.75
C ASN A 698 -48.30 15.50 10.23
N ALA A 699 -47.11 15.57 9.63
CA ALA A 699 -46.58 16.80 9.05
C ALA A 699 -47.38 17.23 7.79
N LEU A 700 -47.81 16.28 6.96
CA LEU A 700 -48.65 16.54 5.79
C LEU A 700 -50.04 17.03 6.21
N VAL A 701 -50.68 16.35 7.17
CA VAL A 701 -51.99 16.75 7.72
C VAL A 701 -51.93 18.14 8.37
N ALA A 702 -50.83 18.48 9.03
CA ALA A 702 -50.60 19.80 9.62
C ALA A 702 -50.26 20.90 8.58
N ASN A 703 -50.23 20.57 7.28
CA ASN A 703 -49.79 21.45 6.18
C ASN A 703 -48.38 22.03 6.40
N LEU A 704 -47.53 21.34 7.16
CA LEU A 704 -46.13 21.73 7.35
C LEU A 704 -45.29 21.36 6.15
N ILE A 705 -45.66 20.30 5.43
CA ILE A 705 -45.03 19.89 4.18
C ILE A 705 -46.11 19.68 3.12
N ASN A 706 -45.76 19.86 1.85
CA ASN A 706 -46.64 19.55 0.72
C ASN A 706 -46.45 18.09 0.22
N GLU A 707 -47.29 17.66 -0.71
CA GLU A 707 -47.25 16.30 -1.29
C GLU A 707 -45.91 15.94 -1.95
N GLU A 708 -45.25 16.90 -2.61
CA GLU A 708 -43.94 16.67 -3.24
C GLU A 708 -42.83 16.50 -2.18
N GLU A 709 -42.84 17.34 -1.14
CA GLU A 709 -41.94 17.26 0.00
C GLU A 709 -42.16 15.95 0.79
N TYR A 710 -43.42 15.53 0.96
CA TYR A 710 -43.79 14.26 1.57
C TYR A 710 -43.24 13.08 0.78
N ALA A 711 -43.47 13.04 -0.53
CA ALA A 711 -42.96 11.97 -1.40
C ALA A 711 -41.42 11.86 -1.34
N LYS A 712 -40.71 12.99 -1.31
CA LYS A 712 -39.24 13.02 -1.13
C LYS A 712 -38.80 12.45 0.21
N LEU A 713 -39.48 12.78 1.31
CA LEU A 713 -39.15 12.28 2.64
C LEU A 713 -39.47 10.79 2.82
N VAL A 714 -40.56 10.30 2.21
CA VAL A 714 -40.91 8.87 2.18
C VAL A 714 -39.88 8.07 1.37
N ASP A 715 -39.49 8.57 0.20
CA ASP A 715 -38.43 7.93 -0.61
C ASP A 715 -37.10 7.87 0.14
N TYR A 716 -36.72 8.95 0.82
CA TYR A 716 -35.57 8.96 1.73
C TYR A 716 -35.72 7.91 2.83
N ASN A 717 -36.88 7.83 3.51
CA ASN A 717 -37.05 6.86 4.60
C ASN A 717 -36.88 5.41 4.11
N ARG A 718 -37.48 5.07 2.97
CA ARG A 718 -37.34 3.75 2.35
C ARG A 718 -35.88 3.40 2.07
N LYS A 719 -35.13 4.34 1.48
CA LYS A 719 -33.70 4.14 1.17
C LYS A 719 -32.87 4.06 2.46
N ARG A 720 -33.15 4.91 3.45
CA ARG A 720 -32.53 4.89 4.78
C ARG A 720 -32.72 3.53 5.46
N GLU A 721 -33.94 3.01 5.49
CA GLU A 721 -34.25 1.71 6.10
C GLU A 721 -33.47 0.58 5.43
N LYS A 722 -33.40 0.60 4.10
CA LYS A 722 -32.55 -0.32 3.33
C LYS A 722 -31.06 -0.15 3.62
N ALA A 723 -30.57 1.08 3.81
CA ALA A 723 -29.16 1.32 4.11
C ALA A 723 -28.78 1.02 5.57
N ILE A 724 -29.70 0.98 6.54
CA ILE A 724 -29.35 0.68 7.94
C ILE A 724 -29.61 -0.77 8.36
N ARG A 725 -30.30 -1.56 7.53
CA ARG A 725 -30.49 -2.99 7.79
C ARG A 725 -29.20 -3.77 7.50
N VAL A 726 -29.23 -5.02 7.90
CA VAL A 726 -28.25 -6.06 7.54
C VAL A 726 -28.94 -7.08 6.65
N ASP A 727 -28.15 -7.88 5.93
CA ASP A 727 -28.69 -9.00 5.18
C ASP A 727 -29.28 -10.05 6.14
N GLU A 728 -30.38 -10.66 5.72
CA GLU A 728 -31.11 -11.67 6.49
C GLU A 728 -30.98 -13.01 5.79
N PHE A 729 -30.78 -14.06 6.58
CA PHE A 729 -30.65 -15.42 6.09
C PHE A 729 -31.67 -16.30 6.80
N ASP A 730 -32.11 -17.37 6.14
CA ASP A 730 -32.94 -18.39 6.77
C ASP A 730 -32.12 -19.21 7.81
N PHE A 731 -32.79 -20.19 8.44
CA PHE A 731 -32.16 -21.06 9.43
C PHE A 731 -30.91 -21.79 8.90
N ASP A 732 -30.88 -22.09 7.60
CA ASP A 732 -29.80 -22.81 6.92
C ASP A 732 -28.77 -21.87 6.26
N LEU A 733 -28.82 -20.56 6.56
CA LEU A 733 -27.97 -19.51 6.02
C LEU A 733 -28.11 -19.26 4.51
N ASN A 734 -29.28 -19.54 3.92
CA ASN A 734 -29.60 -19.07 2.57
C ASN A 734 -30.07 -17.61 2.64
N LEU A 735 -29.53 -16.76 1.76
CA LEU A 735 -29.89 -15.35 1.71
C LEU A 735 -31.38 -15.18 1.38
N LEU A 736 -32.10 -14.40 2.19
CA LEU A 736 -33.51 -14.10 1.96
C LEU A 736 -33.66 -12.89 1.05
N ASN A 737 -34.42 -13.05 -0.03
CA ASN A 737 -34.74 -11.96 -0.94
C ASN A 737 -35.88 -11.11 -0.34
N GLU A 738 -35.99 -9.82 -0.73
CA GLU A 738 -37.00 -8.89 -0.16
C GLU A 738 -38.45 -9.37 -0.31
N GLU A 739 -38.74 -10.18 -1.33
CA GLU A 739 -40.06 -10.79 -1.54
C GLU A 739 -40.27 -11.99 -0.61
N THR A 740 -39.27 -12.87 -0.50
CA THR A 740 -39.32 -14.09 0.33
C THR A 740 -39.37 -13.78 1.83
N ALA A 741 -38.65 -12.75 2.29
CA ALA A 741 -38.71 -12.28 3.67
C ALA A 741 -40.09 -11.72 4.04
N LYS A 742 -40.74 -11.01 3.11
CA LYS A 742 -42.12 -10.52 3.29
C LYS A 742 -43.14 -11.65 3.28
N GLU A 743 -42.91 -12.70 2.50
CA GLU A 743 -43.76 -13.90 2.48
C GLU A 743 -43.61 -14.74 3.75
N ALA A 744 -42.39 -14.97 4.22
CA ALA A 744 -42.12 -15.65 5.49
C ALA A 744 -42.74 -14.92 6.68
N ALA A 745 -42.60 -13.59 6.73
CA ALA A 745 -43.23 -12.75 7.76
C ALA A 745 -44.77 -12.78 7.69
N LYS A 746 -45.36 -12.91 6.50
CA LYS A 746 -46.82 -13.05 6.33
C LYS A 746 -47.30 -14.46 6.73
N GLN A 747 -46.51 -15.50 6.50
CA GLN A 747 -46.85 -16.86 6.90
C GLN A 747 -46.84 -17.02 8.43
N ALA A 748 -45.86 -16.43 9.12
CA ALA A 748 -45.77 -16.46 10.58
C ALA A 748 -46.87 -15.67 11.33
N VAL A 749 -47.65 -14.83 10.63
CA VAL A 749 -48.81 -14.12 11.20
C VAL A 749 -50.11 -14.92 10.99
N ASN A 750 -50.08 -15.93 10.13
CA ASN A 750 -51.22 -16.81 9.83
C ASN A 750 -51.14 -18.19 10.52
N GLU A 751 -50.07 -18.44 11.29
CA GLU A 751 -49.92 -19.54 12.24
C GLU A 751 -50.06 -19.00 13.67
#